data_AF-A0A917IYX3-F1
#
_entry.id   AF-A0A917IYX3-F1
#
_cell.length_a   1.000
_cell.length_b   1.000
_cell.length_c   1.000
_cell.angle_alpha   90.00
_cell.angle_beta   90.00
_cell.angle_gamma   90.00
#
_symmetry.space_group_name_H-M   'P 1'
#
loop_
_entity.id
_entity.type
_entity.pdbx_description
1 polymer ?
#
loop_
_entity_poly.entity_id
_entity_poly.type
_entity_poly.pdbx_seq_one_letter_code
_entity_poly.pdbx_strand_id
1 'polypeptide(L)'
;MCNITKWFRSIVNVKVQDISNSPVTVSVTRRRQKIKLKKKWFDEHFKRSFDQEIQSKYNAWLYQTNRFEREELLNILNFAGYLQTGLKLIESAKEALEAFNKKYQTFLIIIDREGIKITNKQHPFTSNTAALFEASSSLQVQLQLAATQLNRKGYDLLNHKASLKPLDYLVIGDADLGGSAFLDKQLVTNRFLLSDLRSLHSKALSDLEQWNKWVHRFHQQANYKIISGNAGTGKTNTSAYLAEQLHKSGEFVIFLKAWQFSGDNTVLENVFFRLLEVPPGYTLREFLEKLQTFSKNRKKRCFIIIDALNETTRSTTGFSKIWHYNLQSFINDISQFSNVYFICTLRTSYIKQIWHDEQPYISMLQGFDNEADIKDACLRYFSHYRISPQNFNEADLTPFQVPLFLDLFCRMANGDRLRSHNIMLDASSYASVFKQYVARLVNEVQQKRELATQNPIREGLYNSGQLFWTEPQGLAKLDEFVIAFDKTANIQTHISIAFAMLDGNLIFIRDASGRSQEIVRHTQQEVGGYLLASWLTETYPNANDLINSPLFQKNLLRSSRNPHQLRLDIIKFLVALKPDIITAIDDEDIVHSAWWFLYNGYQSVDGVLPSYLLKHWANLDIMEQILSTSKRYWLDTSNQFNFNYIASMLMRLRAWDLDLTWNLHIYKNADAFYQMVEHSIEIIRNGEASEERIHLWARHVAFISVTNIRKLRELTAVFLLEYGKQYPTKLADLTVEYFNLADSYITQTLTQCIYGVALILQNDTNFINDHLKSIAQRLYMLQFDPDSKNAVFDYIITDSIKHLLDLAIHKKVWEPEATIAGRIREYKTAEPSQWPIANERTREFIDEHSSYSDLPEPIKMDFSIYTIPRLFNNHERQGEGIVQVYTRIIDLGFEHTIQAGSRSVLLEDFYHGSSLDKELGRVDRLGKKYCWRAFFDYAGYLLQNGELSVFGHKDEGLQYSRLSDIDYDISLPKTNYKIRKRLYKENLLAQHSTDKEWYNQVVIDSIQPLIIQNLEADTYVMVNGDISQKLDESYNVRSSLMVDAFFIRKNDNTHYLKAIIKERVFEWTNDMEIRDNLRHVYFGELYWADTMPTARPYDFSIPNGEIEVVQHIVEIEEAMLGIYDFDQVGQIVDQELRYHYNFETLPVVAYFLWESPSDIFPGQSDYFPSVDMGKQLFLKANPLTCQILDADLKACYQSIDLEEEHFDNTFNYMRKDLLDKYMLDNNLALLYRVKQHSYDTDRMHNRKMKYFLYEQQ
;
A
#
# COMPACT_ATOMS: atom_id res chain seq x y z
N MET A 1 -64.73 64.95 -50.93
CA MET A 1 -64.75 63.51 -51.33
C MET A 1 -63.70 63.22 -52.42
N CYS A 2 -62.43 63.59 -52.19
CA CYS A 2 -61.27 63.22 -53.03
C CYS A 2 -60.02 63.38 -52.15
N ASN A 3 -59.63 62.33 -51.41
CA ASN A 3 -58.26 62.12 -50.86
C ASN A 3 -58.09 60.84 -50.00
N ILE A 4 -59.11 59.99 -49.86
CA ILE A 4 -58.96 58.67 -49.18
C ILE A 4 -58.52 57.55 -50.15
N THR A 5 -58.36 57.86 -51.44
CA THR A 5 -58.06 56.86 -52.49
C THR A 5 -56.58 56.64 -52.78
N LYS A 6 -55.65 57.43 -52.19
CA LYS A 6 -54.20 57.26 -52.41
C LYS A 6 -53.49 56.36 -51.38
N TRP A 7 -54.09 56.09 -50.21
CA TRP A 7 -53.45 55.26 -49.19
C TRP A 7 -53.81 53.76 -49.31
N PHE A 8 -54.95 53.42 -49.93
CA PHE A 8 -55.42 52.03 -50.03
C PHE A 8 -54.83 51.19 -51.17
N ARG A 9 -54.03 51.77 -52.08
CA ARG A 9 -53.48 51.05 -53.25
C ARG A 9 -52.10 50.40 -53.03
N SER A 10 -51.48 50.48 -51.87
CA SER A 10 -50.13 49.91 -51.65
C SER A 10 -50.08 48.54 -50.94
N ILE A 11 -51.18 47.97 -50.44
CA ILE A 11 -51.10 46.75 -49.61
C ILE A 11 -52.05 45.59 -49.98
N VAL A 12 -53.10 45.75 -50.79
CA VAL A 12 -54.02 44.60 -51.04
C VAL A 12 -54.50 44.53 -52.49
N ASN A 13 -54.18 43.44 -53.18
CA ASN A 13 -54.86 42.99 -54.40
C ASN A 13 -56.14 42.25 -53.99
N VAL A 14 -57.32 42.79 -54.33
CA VAL A 14 -58.60 42.08 -54.23
C VAL A 14 -59.20 42.00 -55.63
N LYS A 15 -59.42 40.78 -56.13
CA LYS A 15 -60.38 40.51 -57.22
C LYS A 15 -61.74 40.28 -56.56
N VAL A 16 -62.76 41.02 -56.99
CA VAL A 16 -64.16 40.81 -56.59
C VAL A 16 -64.88 40.10 -57.73
N GLN A 17 -65.52 38.97 -57.42
CA GLN A 17 -66.57 38.37 -58.24
C GLN A 17 -67.77 38.03 -57.34
N ASP A 18 -68.90 38.59 -57.74
CA ASP A 18 -70.32 38.41 -57.40
C ASP A 18 -70.83 37.98 -56.02
N ILE A 19 -72.00 38.57 -55.74
CA ILE A 19 -72.69 38.72 -54.46
C ILE A 19 -73.76 37.63 -54.29
N SER A 20 -73.81 36.96 -53.12
CA SER A 20 -75.07 36.65 -52.44
C SER A 20 -74.88 36.33 -50.94
N ASN A 21 -75.62 37.07 -50.13
CA ASN A 21 -75.96 36.96 -48.70
C ASN A 21 -75.24 35.92 -47.80
N SER A 22 -74.26 36.39 -47.01
CA SER A 22 -73.83 35.83 -45.70
C SER A 22 -72.94 36.86 -44.97
N PRO A 23 -72.83 36.85 -43.62
CA PRO A 23 -72.02 37.80 -42.87
C PRO A 23 -70.55 37.68 -43.29
N VAL A 24 -69.96 38.79 -43.73
CA VAL A 24 -68.57 38.87 -44.16
C VAL A 24 -67.66 38.75 -42.93
N THR A 25 -67.09 37.56 -42.70
CA THR A 25 -65.93 37.39 -41.82
C THR A 25 -64.71 37.96 -42.55
N VAL A 26 -64.28 39.16 -42.16
CA VAL A 26 -63.02 39.74 -42.64
C VAL A 26 -61.85 38.98 -41.98
N SER A 27 -61.24 38.04 -42.69
CA SER A 27 -59.98 37.42 -42.28
C SER A 27 -58.81 38.35 -42.61
N VAL A 28 -58.34 39.11 -41.61
CA VAL A 28 -57.08 39.85 -41.71
C VAL A 28 -55.92 38.88 -41.50
N THR A 29 -55.39 38.32 -42.59
CA THR A 29 -54.14 37.56 -42.53
C THR A 29 -52.95 38.53 -42.42
N ARG A 30 -52.62 38.99 -41.20
CA ARG A 30 -51.33 39.65 -40.95
C ARG A 30 -50.23 38.63 -41.28
N ARG A 31 -49.35 38.93 -42.24
CA ARG A 31 -48.13 38.14 -42.50
C ARG A 31 -47.33 38.04 -41.20
N ARG A 32 -47.33 36.86 -40.57
CA ARG A 32 -46.54 36.54 -39.37
C ARG A 32 -45.06 36.88 -39.62
N GLN A 33 -44.47 37.70 -38.77
CA GLN A 33 -43.06 38.08 -38.87
C GLN A 33 -42.21 36.82 -38.66
N LYS A 34 -41.40 36.45 -39.66
CA LYS A 34 -40.57 35.24 -39.59
C LYS A 34 -39.35 35.48 -38.69
N ILE A 35 -39.17 34.63 -37.67
CA ILE A 35 -37.93 34.56 -36.91
C ILE A 35 -36.77 34.08 -37.81
N LYS A 36 -35.65 34.81 -37.84
CA LYS A 36 -34.46 34.49 -38.63
C LYS A 36 -33.32 34.06 -37.71
N LEU A 37 -33.21 32.75 -37.45
CA LEU A 37 -32.08 32.19 -36.72
C LEU A 37 -30.80 32.27 -37.56
N LYS A 38 -29.77 32.92 -37.03
CA LYS A 38 -28.40 33.02 -37.58
C LYS A 38 -27.41 32.90 -36.42
N LYS A 39 -26.15 32.51 -36.68
CA LYS A 39 -25.11 32.43 -35.65
C LYS A 39 -25.03 33.72 -34.81
N LYS A 40 -25.03 34.88 -35.48
CA LYS A 40 -25.03 36.21 -34.84
C LYS A 40 -26.13 36.40 -33.77
N TRP A 41 -27.31 35.81 -33.96
CA TRP A 41 -28.41 35.91 -32.99
C TRP A 41 -28.06 35.21 -31.67
N PHE A 42 -27.40 34.04 -31.74
CA PHE A 42 -26.91 33.35 -30.55
C PHE A 42 -25.76 34.10 -29.89
N ASP A 43 -24.80 34.61 -30.68
CA ASP A 43 -23.65 35.36 -30.16
C ASP A 43 -24.09 36.65 -29.43
N GLU A 44 -25.10 37.36 -29.97
CA GLU A 44 -25.66 38.57 -29.34
C GLU A 44 -26.37 38.25 -28.01
N HIS A 45 -27.17 37.17 -27.96
CA HIS A 45 -27.83 36.73 -26.72
C HIS A 45 -26.83 36.21 -25.68
N PHE A 46 -25.85 35.42 -26.09
CA PHE A 46 -24.80 34.94 -25.20
C PHE A 46 -24.05 36.12 -24.56
N LYS A 47 -23.65 37.12 -25.34
CA LYS A 47 -22.95 38.31 -24.84
C LYS A 47 -23.80 39.14 -23.86
N ARG A 48 -25.11 39.22 -24.08
CA ARG A 48 -26.04 39.93 -23.17
C ARG A 48 -26.22 39.21 -21.84
N SER A 49 -26.31 37.88 -21.86
CA SER A 49 -26.56 37.08 -20.65
C SER A 49 -25.30 36.73 -19.88
N PHE A 50 -24.15 36.62 -20.56
CA PHE A 50 -22.82 36.41 -19.96
C PHE A 50 -22.19 37.76 -19.55
N ASP A 51 -22.94 38.51 -18.75
CA ASP A 51 -22.64 39.89 -18.32
C ASP A 51 -21.64 39.96 -17.16
N GLN A 52 -21.41 41.18 -16.64
CA GLN A 52 -20.47 41.42 -15.54
C GLN A 52 -20.81 40.60 -14.28
N GLU A 53 -22.09 40.30 -14.04
CA GLU A 53 -22.49 39.49 -12.89
C GLU A 53 -21.91 38.08 -12.98
N ILE A 54 -22.05 37.42 -14.14
CA ILE A 54 -21.50 36.08 -14.38
C ILE A 54 -19.97 36.12 -14.41
N GLN A 55 -19.38 37.11 -15.08
CA GLN A 55 -17.92 37.27 -15.16
C GLN A 55 -17.27 37.57 -13.80
N SER A 56 -18.01 38.18 -12.85
CA SER A 56 -17.52 38.41 -11.50
C SER A 56 -17.49 37.15 -10.62
N LYS A 57 -18.32 36.15 -10.95
CA LYS A 57 -18.42 34.87 -10.24
C LYS A 57 -17.52 33.81 -10.87
N TYR A 58 -17.46 33.76 -12.20
CA TYR A 58 -16.68 32.81 -12.97
C TYR A 58 -15.44 33.46 -13.59
N ASN A 59 -14.26 32.98 -13.17
CA ASN A 59 -12.98 33.33 -13.78
C ASN A 59 -12.34 32.08 -14.38
N ALA A 60 -12.21 32.04 -15.71
CA ALA A 60 -11.66 30.90 -16.44
C ALA A 60 -10.23 30.52 -16.01
N TRP A 61 -9.43 31.47 -15.50
CA TRP A 61 -8.07 31.21 -15.04
C TRP A 61 -8.03 30.51 -13.66
N LEU A 62 -9.06 30.74 -12.84
CA LEU A 62 -9.22 30.15 -11.52
C LEU A 62 -10.03 28.83 -11.56
N TYR A 63 -10.61 28.49 -12.70
CA TYR A 63 -11.49 27.35 -12.81
C TYR A 63 -10.69 26.04 -12.78
N GLN A 64 -10.99 25.18 -11.81
CA GLN A 64 -10.48 23.81 -11.72
C GLN A 64 -11.66 22.86 -11.90
N THR A 65 -11.55 21.92 -12.84
CA THR A 65 -12.59 20.90 -13.04
C THR A 65 -12.55 19.90 -11.90
N ASN A 66 -13.71 19.47 -11.42
CA ASN A 66 -13.82 18.38 -10.44
C ASN A 66 -14.17 17.04 -11.12
N ARG A 67 -14.21 15.96 -10.33
CA ARG A 67 -14.60 14.64 -10.81
C ARG A 67 -15.98 14.62 -11.46
N PHE A 68 -16.98 15.26 -10.84
CA PHE A 68 -18.33 15.35 -11.40
C PHE A 68 -18.31 15.84 -12.84
N GLU A 69 -17.56 16.90 -13.13
CA GLU A 69 -17.51 17.45 -14.49
C GLU A 69 -16.80 16.52 -15.47
N ARG A 70 -15.74 15.84 -15.03
CA ARG A 70 -15.02 14.86 -15.85
C ARG A 70 -15.88 13.64 -16.18
N GLU A 71 -16.77 13.22 -15.27
CA GLU A 71 -17.61 12.03 -15.43
C GLU A 71 -18.99 12.34 -16.07
N GLU A 72 -19.70 13.35 -15.56
CA GLU A 72 -21.11 13.62 -15.88
C GLU A 72 -21.30 14.60 -17.03
N LEU A 73 -20.30 15.42 -17.36
CA LEU A 73 -20.40 16.47 -18.39
C LEU A 73 -19.58 16.17 -19.65
N LEU A 74 -18.79 15.09 -19.68
CA LEU A 74 -17.96 14.73 -20.83
C LEU A 74 -18.77 14.57 -22.12
N ASN A 75 -19.96 13.95 -22.04
CA ASN A 75 -20.87 13.79 -23.17
C ASN A 75 -21.48 15.12 -23.67
N ILE A 76 -21.47 16.17 -22.84
CA ILE A 76 -21.96 17.51 -23.19
C ILE A 76 -20.83 18.33 -23.81
N LEU A 77 -19.68 18.39 -23.13
CA LEU A 77 -18.54 19.23 -23.51
C LEU A 77 -17.75 18.67 -24.70
N ASN A 78 -17.61 17.34 -24.77
CA ASN A 78 -16.86 16.66 -25.80
C ASN A 78 -17.55 15.35 -26.20
N PHE A 79 -18.68 15.46 -26.88
CA PHE A 79 -19.45 14.30 -27.34
C PHE A 79 -18.60 13.34 -28.20
N ALA A 80 -17.69 13.87 -29.02
CA ALA A 80 -16.77 13.03 -29.80
C ALA A 80 -15.82 12.21 -28.90
N GLY A 81 -15.22 12.84 -27.89
CA GLY A 81 -14.38 12.15 -26.90
C GLY A 81 -15.15 11.15 -26.04
N TYR A 82 -16.41 11.44 -25.72
CA TYR A 82 -17.30 10.49 -25.03
C TYR A 82 -17.53 9.23 -25.88
N LEU A 83 -17.76 9.36 -27.19
CA LEU A 83 -17.86 8.21 -28.10
C LEU A 83 -16.53 7.44 -28.22
N GLN A 84 -15.40 8.15 -28.24
CA GLN A 84 -14.07 7.52 -28.22
C GLN A 84 -13.82 6.71 -26.93
N THR A 85 -14.36 7.14 -25.80
CA THR A 85 -14.29 6.36 -24.55
C THR A 85 -15.02 5.04 -24.70
N GLY A 86 -16.20 5.03 -25.33
CA GLY A 86 -16.92 3.79 -25.65
C GLY A 86 -16.11 2.87 -26.58
N LEU A 87 -15.42 3.42 -27.59
CA LEU A 87 -14.54 2.65 -28.47
C LEU A 87 -13.36 2.01 -27.72
N LYS A 88 -12.73 2.75 -26.79
CA LYS A 88 -11.64 2.20 -25.95
C LYS A 88 -12.10 1.08 -25.03
N LEU A 89 -13.31 1.20 -24.43
CA LEU A 89 -13.88 0.13 -23.62
C LEU A 89 -14.12 -1.15 -24.43
N ILE A 90 -14.56 -0.99 -25.69
CA ILE A 90 -14.70 -2.13 -26.62
C ILE A 90 -13.35 -2.79 -26.89
N GLU A 91 -12.31 -1.99 -27.14
CA GLU A 91 -10.95 -2.48 -27.40
C GLU A 91 -10.38 -3.24 -26.20
N SER A 92 -10.45 -2.65 -25.00
CA SER A 92 -10.03 -3.30 -23.74
C SER A 92 -10.78 -4.61 -23.50
N ALA A 93 -12.11 -4.63 -23.67
CA ALA A 93 -12.91 -5.84 -23.47
C ALA A 93 -12.55 -6.95 -24.47
N LYS A 94 -12.21 -6.60 -25.72
CA LYS A 94 -11.73 -7.55 -26.72
C LYS A 94 -10.38 -8.15 -26.33
N GLU A 95 -9.42 -7.32 -25.95
CA GLU A 95 -8.09 -7.76 -25.53
C GLU A 95 -8.16 -8.67 -24.29
N ALA A 96 -8.98 -8.30 -23.30
CA ALA A 96 -9.20 -9.10 -22.10
C ALA A 96 -9.82 -10.48 -22.42
N LEU A 97 -10.81 -10.53 -23.31
CA LEU A 97 -11.41 -11.79 -23.78
C LEU A 97 -10.42 -12.66 -24.55
N GLU A 98 -9.59 -12.07 -25.43
CA GLU A 98 -8.56 -12.80 -26.16
C GLU A 98 -7.49 -13.40 -25.23
N ALA A 99 -7.02 -12.61 -24.26
CA ALA A 99 -6.05 -13.05 -23.26
C ALA A 99 -6.64 -14.18 -22.38
N PHE A 100 -7.88 -14.02 -21.93
CA PHE A 100 -8.61 -15.05 -21.19
C PHE A 100 -8.74 -16.35 -22.00
N ASN A 101 -9.20 -16.28 -23.26
CA ASN A 101 -9.37 -17.45 -24.11
C ASN A 101 -8.06 -18.21 -24.34
N LYS A 102 -6.98 -17.49 -24.60
CA LYS A 102 -5.64 -18.09 -24.79
C LYS A 102 -5.19 -18.84 -23.53
N LYS A 103 -5.41 -18.24 -22.35
CA LYS A 103 -5.02 -18.85 -21.08
C LYS A 103 -5.93 -20.03 -20.70
N TYR A 104 -7.23 -19.93 -20.98
CA TYR A 104 -8.18 -21.03 -20.76
C TYR A 104 -7.87 -22.24 -21.65
N GLN A 105 -7.53 -22.02 -22.92
CA GLN A 105 -7.05 -23.09 -23.81
C GLN A 105 -5.76 -23.73 -23.30
N THR A 106 -4.83 -22.91 -22.79
CA THR A 106 -3.61 -23.41 -22.15
C THR A 106 -3.93 -24.29 -20.93
N PHE A 107 -4.91 -23.88 -20.13
CA PHE A 107 -5.41 -24.68 -19.01
C PHE A 107 -5.97 -26.03 -19.46
N LEU A 108 -6.80 -26.07 -20.51
CA LEU A 108 -7.34 -27.32 -21.07
C LEU A 108 -6.24 -28.26 -21.59
N ILE A 109 -5.23 -27.71 -22.27
CA ILE A 109 -4.08 -28.49 -22.78
C ILE A 109 -3.26 -29.07 -21.63
N ILE A 110 -3.04 -28.30 -20.56
CA ILE A 110 -2.22 -28.73 -19.42
C ILE A 110 -2.94 -29.82 -18.61
N ILE A 111 -4.23 -29.67 -18.32
CA ILE A 111 -4.97 -30.71 -17.60
C ILE A 111 -5.05 -32.01 -18.41
N ASP A 112 -5.18 -31.93 -19.74
CA ASP A 112 -5.19 -33.10 -20.62
C ASP A 112 -3.80 -33.77 -20.64
N ARG A 113 -2.73 -32.99 -20.82
CA ARG A 113 -1.33 -33.46 -20.81
C ARG A 113 -0.95 -34.12 -19.49
N GLU A 114 -1.39 -33.56 -18.36
CA GLU A 114 -1.10 -34.07 -17.02
C GLU A 114 -2.07 -35.18 -16.58
N GLY A 115 -3.08 -35.51 -17.38
CA GLY A 115 -4.09 -36.52 -17.04
C GLY A 115 -4.95 -36.14 -15.82
N ILE A 116 -5.16 -34.83 -15.60
CA ILE A 116 -5.95 -34.25 -14.51
C ILE A 116 -7.41 -34.15 -14.93
N LYS A 117 -8.32 -34.59 -14.06
CA LYS A 117 -9.77 -34.54 -14.30
C LYS A 117 -10.43 -33.45 -13.47
N ILE A 118 -11.38 -32.76 -14.11
CA ILE A 118 -12.30 -31.87 -13.41
C ILE A 118 -13.33 -32.74 -12.67
N THR A 119 -13.23 -32.80 -11.33
CA THR A 119 -14.08 -33.61 -10.45
C THR A 119 -15.43 -32.97 -10.19
N ASN A 120 -15.49 -31.63 -10.18
CA ASN A 120 -16.72 -30.88 -9.97
C ASN A 120 -16.94 -29.85 -11.06
N LYS A 121 -17.65 -30.22 -12.13
CA LYS A 121 -18.00 -29.31 -13.23
C LYS A 121 -18.96 -28.20 -12.82
N GLN A 122 -19.72 -28.40 -11.74
CA GLN A 122 -20.64 -27.41 -11.18
C GLN A 122 -19.95 -26.44 -10.22
N HIS A 123 -18.65 -26.59 -9.96
CA HIS A 123 -17.91 -25.64 -9.16
C HIS A 123 -17.99 -24.24 -9.80
N PRO A 124 -18.14 -23.16 -9.00
CA PRO A 124 -18.24 -21.80 -9.53
C PRO A 124 -17.09 -21.43 -10.45
N PHE A 125 -15.84 -21.80 -10.12
CA PHE A 125 -14.68 -21.61 -11.01
C PHE A 125 -14.90 -22.22 -12.40
N THR A 126 -15.15 -23.54 -12.46
CA THR A 126 -15.20 -24.28 -13.73
C THR A 126 -16.39 -23.86 -14.58
N SER A 127 -17.56 -23.75 -13.95
CA SER A 127 -18.80 -23.36 -14.63
C SER A 127 -18.72 -21.94 -15.19
N ASN A 128 -18.18 -20.98 -14.43
CA ASN A 128 -18.05 -19.59 -14.85
C ASN A 128 -16.99 -19.41 -15.96
N THR A 129 -15.81 -20.02 -15.81
CA THR A 129 -14.77 -19.93 -16.85
C THR A 129 -15.17 -20.63 -18.15
N ALA A 130 -15.88 -21.77 -18.07
CA ALA A 130 -16.39 -22.45 -19.26
C ALA A 130 -17.48 -21.62 -19.96
N ALA A 131 -18.42 -21.07 -19.20
CA ALA A 131 -19.49 -20.22 -19.73
C ALA A 131 -18.94 -18.97 -20.44
N LEU A 132 -17.94 -18.29 -19.85
CA LEU A 132 -17.31 -17.13 -20.48
C LEU A 132 -16.58 -17.53 -21.78
N PHE A 133 -15.88 -18.66 -21.76
CA PHE A 133 -15.16 -19.18 -22.92
C PHE A 133 -16.12 -19.53 -24.08
N GLU A 134 -17.22 -20.22 -23.78
CA GLU A 134 -18.27 -20.56 -24.76
C GLU A 134 -18.96 -19.31 -25.33
N ALA A 135 -19.20 -18.29 -24.50
CA ALA A 135 -19.82 -17.04 -24.94
C ALA A 135 -18.86 -16.11 -25.72
N SER A 136 -17.54 -16.30 -25.61
CA SER A 136 -16.56 -15.31 -26.06
C SER A 136 -16.67 -14.95 -27.55
N SER A 137 -16.87 -15.93 -28.43
CA SER A 137 -17.00 -15.68 -29.87
C SER A 137 -18.22 -14.80 -30.19
N SER A 138 -19.35 -15.04 -29.51
CA SER A 138 -20.56 -14.23 -29.64
C SER A 138 -20.32 -12.80 -29.12
N LEU A 139 -19.67 -12.67 -27.95
CA LEU A 139 -19.34 -11.39 -27.35
C LEU A 139 -18.40 -10.55 -28.23
N GLN A 140 -17.39 -11.15 -28.84
CA GLN A 140 -16.50 -10.46 -29.79
C GLN A 140 -17.25 -9.92 -31.01
N VAL A 141 -18.22 -10.68 -31.56
CA VAL A 141 -19.07 -10.22 -32.67
C VAL A 141 -19.95 -9.04 -32.23
N GLN A 142 -20.56 -9.13 -31.05
CA GLN A 142 -21.39 -8.05 -30.51
C GLN A 142 -20.56 -6.77 -30.28
N LEU A 143 -19.36 -6.89 -29.72
CA LEU A 143 -18.40 -5.79 -29.54
C LEU A 143 -17.98 -5.17 -30.88
N GLN A 144 -17.72 -5.97 -31.92
CA GLN A 144 -17.40 -5.47 -33.25
C GLN A 144 -18.56 -4.72 -33.92
N LEU A 145 -19.79 -5.21 -33.74
CA LEU A 145 -21.00 -4.53 -34.21
C LEU A 145 -21.18 -3.19 -33.50
N ALA A 146 -20.99 -3.15 -32.18
CA ALA A 146 -21.04 -1.92 -31.40
C ALA A 146 -19.98 -0.89 -31.86
N ALA A 147 -18.74 -1.32 -32.11
CA ALA A 147 -17.69 -0.44 -32.63
C ALA A 147 -18.07 0.17 -33.99
N THR A 148 -18.66 -0.64 -34.88
CA THR A 148 -19.13 -0.19 -36.19
C THR A 148 -20.23 0.86 -36.07
N GLN A 149 -21.12 0.72 -35.08
CA GLN A 149 -22.18 1.69 -34.81
C GLN A 149 -21.63 3.01 -34.23
N LEU A 150 -20.69 2.95 -33.29
CA LEU A 150 -20.05 4.13 -32.70
C LEU A 150 -19.23 4.94 -33.71
N ASN A 151 -18.70 4.29 -34.75
CA ASN A 151 -17.99 4.97 -35.84
C ASN A 151 -18.92 5.78 -36.79
N ARG A 152 -20.25 5.68 -36.66
CA ARG A 152 -21.21 6.51 -37.41
C ARG A 152 -21.24 7.94 -36.81
N LYS A 153 -20.88 8.95 -37.60
CA LYS A 153 -20.51 10.30 -37.12
C LYS A 153 -21.68 11.14 -36.58
N GLY A 154 -21.48 11.76 -35.41
CA GLY A 154 -22.21 12.96 -34.94
C GLY A 154 -23.40 12.72 -34.00
N TYR A 155 -24.14 13.79 -33.69
CA TYR A 155 -25.32 13.75 -32.78
C TYR A 155 -26.49 12.90 -33.32
N ASP A 156 -26.45 12.44 -34.58
CA ASP A 156 -27.49 11.59 -35.16
C ASP A 156 -27.62 10.24 -34.46
N LEU A 157 -26.54 9.72 -33.84
CA LEU A 157 -26.58 8.50 -33.03
C LEU A 157 -27.58 8.61 -31.86
N LEU A 158 -27.83 9.82 -31.34
CA LEU A 158 -28.82 10.05 -30.27
C LEU A 158 -30.26 9.76 -30.72
N ASN A 159 -30.54 9.75 -32.04
CA ASN A 159 -31.83 9.35 -32.60
C ASN A 159 -31.96 7.82 -32.77
N HIS A 160 -30.85 7.10 -32.66
CA HIS A 160 -30.76 5.66 -32.87
C HIS A 160 -30.18 4.95 -31.65
N LYS A 161 -30.40 5.47 -30.43
CA LYS A 161 -29.85 4.89 -29.19
C LYS A 161 -30.07 3.38 -29.09
N ALA A 162 -31.28 2.93 -29.44
CA ALA A 162 -31.67 1.52 -29.44
C ALA A 162 -30.86 0.62 -30.40
N SER A 163 -30.03 1.19 -31.30
CA SER A 163 -29.14 0.40 -32.14
C SER A 163 -28.00 -0.23 -31.35
N LEU A 164 -27.50 0.50 -30.32
CA LEU A 164 -26.51 -0.03 -29.39
C LEU A 164 -27.24 -0.91 -28.38
N LYS A 165 -26.71 -2.10 -28.13
CA LYS A 165 -27.30 -3.05 -27.19
C LYS A 165 -26.29 -3.39 -26.11
N PRO A 166 -26.71 -3.53 -24.84
CA PRO A 166 -25.91 -4.21 -23.84
C PRO A 166 -25.56 -5.60 -24.34
N LEU A 167 -24.38 -6.07 -23.99
CA LEU A 167 -23.94 -7.43 -24.25
C LEU A 167 -24.76 -8.39 -23.39
N ASP A 168 -25.21 -9.46 -24.03
CA ASP A 168 -25.89 -10.57 -23.36
C ASP A 168 -24.82 -11.55 -22.86
N TYR A 169 -24.38 -11.35 -21.63
CA TYR A 169 -23.65 -12.35 -20.87
C TYR A 169 -24.47 -12.64 -19.61
N LEU A 170 -24.74 -13.93 -19.35
CA LEU A 170 -25.32 -14.37 -18.08
C LEU A 170 -24.56 -13.70 -16.94
N VAL A 171 -25.25 -13.30 -15.87
CA VAL A 171 -24.59 -12.80 -14.66
C VAL A 171 -23.78 -13.97 -14.07
N ILE A 172 -22.57 -14.13 -14.59
CA ILE A 172 -21.54 -15.02 -14.10
C ILE A 172 -21.11 -14.34 -12.79
N GLY A 173 -21.68 -14.80 -11.67
CA GLY A 173 -21.43 -14.22 -10.36
C GLY A 173 -19.93 -14.12 -10.07
N ASP A 174 -19.54 -13.10 -9.32
CA ASP A 174 -18.18 -12.95 -8.82
C ASP A 174 -17.90 -14.18 -7.95
N ALA A 175 -17.17 -15.14 -8.52
CA ALA A 175 -16.89 -16.35 -7.81
C ALA A 175 -15.83 -16.01 -6.78
N ASP A 176 -16.15 -16.21 -5.51
CA ASP A 176 -15.14 -16.49 -4.53
C ASP A 176 -14.47 -17.80 -4.95
N LEU A 177 -13.40 -17.68 -5.74
CA LEU A 177 -12.75 -18.78 -6.42
C LEU A 177 -11.85 -19.47 -5.40
N GLY A 178 -12.46 -20.33 -4.56
CA GLY A 178 -11.74 -21.31 -3.75
C GLY A 178 -10.75 -22.12 -4.59
N GLY A 179 -9.75 -22.72 -3.92
CA GLY A 179 -8.58 -23.37 -4.53
C GLY A 179 -8.87 -24.52 -5.52
N SER A 180 -7.88 -25.37 -5.79
CA SER A 180 -7.96 -26.44 -6.80
C SER A 180 -8.93 -27.60 -6.47
N ALA A 181 -9.92 -27.39 -5.60
CA ALA A 181 -10.83 -28.42 -5.07
C ALA A 181 -11.75 -29.07 -6.13
N PHE A 182 -11.81 -28.48 -7.33
CA PHE A 182 -12.55 -29.00 -8.48
C PHE A 182 -11.70 -29.88 -9.40
N LEU A 183 -10.41 -30.08 -9.10
CA LEU A 183 -9.51 -30.99 -9.80
C LEU A 183 -9.26 -32.23 -8.93
N ASP A 184 -9.03 -33.40 -9.55
CA ASP A 184 -8.66 -34.63 -8.84
C ASP A 184 -7.20 -34.62 -8.34
N LYS A 185 -6.35 -33.80 -8.97
CA LYS A 185 -4.93 -33.61 -8.63
C LYS A 185 -4.52 -32.16 -8.83
N GLN A 186 -3.49 -31.71 -8.11
CA GLN A 186 -2.91 -30.39 -8.32
C GLN A 186 -2.12 -30.32 -9.63
N LEU A 187 -2.10 -29.13 -10.25
CA LEU A 187 -1.29 -28.84 -11.44
C LEU A 187 0.20 -28.87 -11.09
N VAL A 188 0.97 -29.68 -11.81
CA VAL A 188 2.40 -29.88 -11.59
C VAL A 188 3.22 -28.87 -12.41
N THR A 189 2.83 -28.61 -13.65
CA THR A 189 3.66 -27.84 -14.62
C THR A 189 3.53 -26.32 -14.47
N ASN A 190 2.46 -25.81 -13.84
CA ASN A 190 2.27 -24.37 -13.65
C ASN A 190 1.35 -24.03 -12.45
N ARG A 191 1.94 -23.84 -11.26
CA ARG A 191 1.22 -23.55 -10.00
C ARG A 191 0.43 -22.23 -10.03
N PHE A 192 0.80 -21.28 -10.89
CA PHE A 192 0.14 -19.97 -11.00
C PHE A 192 -0.96 -19.93 -12.06
N LEU A 193 -1.09 -20.97 -12.90
CA LEU A 193 -2.04 -21.01 -14.01
C LEU A 193 -3.48 -20.69 -13.61
N LEU A 194 -3.94 -21.24 -12.46
CA LEU A 194 -5.28 -20.97 -11.94
C LEU A 194 -5.43 -19.55 -11.43
N SER A 195 -4.39 -18.98 -10.80
CA SER A 195 -4.37 -17.58 -10.34
C SER A 195 -4.40 -16.61 -11.52
N ASP A 196 -3.61 -16.87 -12.56
CA ASP A 196 -3.59 -16.07 -13.78
C ASP A 196 -4.93 -16.13 -14.51
N LEU A 197 -5.49 -17.34 -14.66
CA LEU A 197 -6.79 -17.55 -15.29
C LEU A 197 -7.91 -16.85 -14.49
N ARG A 198 -7.84 -16.89 -13.15
CA ARG A 198 -8.73 -16.13 -12.24
C ARG A 198 -8.65 -14.63 -12.52
N SER A 199 -7.43 -14.09 -12.56
CA SER A 199 -7.19 -12.67 -12.80
C SER A 199 -7.71 -12.21 -14.16
N LEU A 200 -7.46 -13.00 -15.22
CA LEU A 200 -7.91 -12.69 -16.58
C LEU A 200 -9.43 -12.81 -16.72
N HIS A 201 -10.05 -13.80 -16.07
CA HIS A 201 -11.50 -13.93 -16.00
C HIS A 201 -12.14 -12.70 -15.34
N SER A 202 -11.65 -12.29 -14.16
CA SER A 202 -12.13 -11.10 -13.45
C SER A 202 -11.92 -9.82 -14.27
N LYS A 203 -10.79 -9.68 -14.97
CA LYS A 203 -10.54 -8.53 -15.87
C LYS A 203 -11.53 -8.49 -17.03
N ALA A 204 -11.77 -9.63 -17.70
CA ALA A 204 -12.70 -9.70 -18.82
C ALA A 204 -14.14 -9.37 -18.38
N LEU A 205 -14.59 -9.89 -17.24
CA LEU A 205 -15.91 -9.55 -16.68
C LEU A 205 -16.02 -8.07 -16.33
N SER A 206 -15.01 -7.50 -15.68
CA SER A 206 -14.97 -6.08 -15.34
C SER A 206 -15.09 -5.20 -16.58
N ASP A 207 -14.37 -5.52 -17.67
CA ASP A 207 -14.42 -4.74 -18.90
C ASP A 207 -15.76 -4.86 -19.63
N LEU A 208 -16.35 -6.05 -19.68
CA LEU A 208 -17.69 -6.29 -20.23
C LEU A 208 -18.76 -5.53 -19.43
N GLU A 209 -18.65 -5.52 -18.10
CA GLU A 209 -19.55 -4.80 -17.21
C GLU A 209 -19.41 -3.29 -17.38
N GLN A 210 -18.18 -2.78 -17.52
CA GLN A 210 -17.91 -1.37 -17.81
C GLN A 210 -18.53 -0.95 -19.15
N TRP A 211 -18.44 -1.77 -20.19
CA TRP A 211 -19.12 -1.53 -21.45
C TRP A 211 -20.64 -1.50 -21.29
N ASN A 212 -21.24 -2.50 -20.63
CA ASN A 212 -22.69 -2.53 -20.38
C ASN A 212 -23.15 -1.30 -19.59
N LYS A 213 -22.42 -0.93 -18.52
CA LYS A 213 -22.65 0.31 -17.76
C LYS A 213 -22.60 1.54 -18.68
N TRP A 214 -21.63 1.63 -19.58
CA TRP A 214 -21.52 2.72 -20.55
C TRP A 214 -22.72 2.78 -21.51
N VAL A 215 -23.17 1.64 -22.06
CA VAL A 215 -24.36 1.55 -22.93
C VAL A 215 -25.63 1.93 -22.19
N HIS A 216 -25.81 1.44 -20.96
CA HIS A 216 -26.94 1.82 -20.13
C HIS A 216 -26.96 3.34 -19.88
N ARG A 217 -25.83 3.94 -19.52
CA ARG A 217 -25.71 5.40 -19.38
C ARG A 217 -26.03 6.12 -20.69
N PHE A 218 -25.55 5.62 -21.83
CA PHE A 218 -25.84 6.18 -23.14
C PHE A 218 -27.34 6.16 -23.47
N HIS A 219 -28.04 5.06 -23.17
CA HIS A 219 -29.49 4.94 -23.34
C HIS A 219 -30.27 5.89 -22.44
N GLN A 220 -29.80 6.07 -21.21
CA GLN A 220 -30.40 6.96 -20.23
C GLN A 220 -30.13 8.45 -20.50
N GLN A 221 -29.26 8.80 -21.46
CA GLN A 221 -29.03 10.19 -21.81
C GLN A 221 -30.34 10.83 -22.26
N ALA A 222 -30.89 11.73 -21.47
CA ALA A 222 -32.01 12.56 -21.90
C ALA A 222 -31.49 13.78 -22.69
N ASN A 223 -32.36 14.51 -23.39
CA ASN A 223 -32.01 15.82 -23.98
C ASN A 223 -32.03 16.95 -22.93
N TYR A 224 -31.76 16.59 -21.66
CA TYR A 224 -31.62 17.54 -20.58
C TYR A 224 -30.55 17.08 -19.58
N LYS A 225 -30.03 18.02 -18.79
CA LYS A 225 -29.24 17.77 -17.58
C LYS A 225 -29.68 18.74 -16.48
N ILE A 226 -30.09 18.21 -15.34
CA ILE A 226 -30.41 19.00 -14.16
C ILE A 226 -29.26 18.83 -13.17
N ILE A 227 -28.57 19.92 -12.87
CA ILE A 227 -27.43 19.94 -11.96
C ILE A 227 -27.89 20.50 -10.62
N SER A 228 -27.95 19.64 -9.61
CA SER A 228 -28.30 20.04 -8.25
C SER A 228 -27.08 19.98 -7.33
N GLY A 229 -27.09 20.79 -6.27
CA GLY A 229 -26.04 20.75 -5.26
C GLY A 229 -26.27 21.75 -4.16
N ASN A 230 -25.59 21.57 -3.04
CA ASN A 230 -25.64 22.47 -1.89
C ASN A 230 -25.12 23.88 -2.24
N ALA A 231 -25.37 24.86 -1.37
CA ALA A 231 -24.82 26.20 -1.59
C ALA A 231 -23.28 26.15 -1.67
N GLY A 232 -22.68 27.03 -2.48
CA GLY A 232 -21.22 27.12 -2.63
C GLY A 232 -20.53 26.01 -3.42
N THR A 233 -21.20 24.93 -3.82
CA THR A 233 -20.57 23.80 -4.55
C THR A 233 -20.14 24.10 -6.00
N GLY A 234 -20.34 25.33 -6.48
CA GLY A 234 -19.87 25.75 -7.80
C GLY A 234 -20.89 25.68 -8.94
N LYS A 235 -22.19 25.46 -8.70
CA LYS A 235 -23.24 25.36 -9.75
C LYS A 235 -23.20 26.46 -10.81
N THR A 236 -23.13 27.73 -10.40
CA THR A 236 -23.03 28.88 -11.32
C THR A 236 -21.70 28.90 -12.08
N ASN A 237 -20.61 28.47 -11.44
CA ASN A 237 -19.32 28.34 -12.11
C ASN A 237 -19.37 27.22 -13.16
N THR A 238 -20.00 26.07 -12.85
CA THR A 238 -20.21 24.97 -13.80
C THR A 238 -21.10 25.36 -14.96
N SER A 239 -22.20 26.08 -14.72
CA SER A 239 -23.09 26.55 -15.80
C SER A 239 -22.41 27.58 -16.69
N ALA A 240 -21.63 28.51 -16.12
CA ALA A 240 -20.84 29.48 -16.85
C ALA A 240 -19.71 28.81 -17.67
N TYR A 241 -18.99 27.86 -17.08
CA TYR A 241 -17.98 27.04 -17.74
C TYR A 241 -18.57 26.28 -18.93
N LEU A 242 -19.69 25.57 -18.72
CA LEU A 242 -20.42 24.89 -19.78
C LEU A 242 -20.78 25.86 -20.91
N ALA A 243 -21.39 27.00 -20.59
CA ALA A 243 -21.76 28.02 -21.56
C ALA A 243 -20.55 28.49 -22.39
N GLU A 244 -19.44 28.80 -21.73
CA GLU A 244 -18.23 29.30 -22.37
C GLU A 244 -17.56 28.23 -23.26
N GLN A 245 -17.41 26.99 -22.77
CA GLN A 245 -16.76 25.91 -23.52
C GLN A 245 -17.59 25.46 -24.72
N LEU A 246 -18.91 25.36 -24.56
CA LEU A 246 -19.83 25.04 -25.66
C LEU A 246 -19.82 26.15 -26.72
N HIS A 247 -19.77 27.42 -26.30
CA HIS A 247 -19.63 28.54 -27.23
C HIS A 247 -18.28 28.49 -27.97
N LYS A 248 -17.16 28.21 -27.28
CA LYS A 248 -15.81 28.06 -27.86
C LYS A 248 -15.72 26.89 -28.84
N SER A 249 -16.40 25.76 -28.59
CA SER A 249 -16.45 24.61 -29.50
C SER A 249 -17.37 24.81 -30.71
N GLY A 250 -18.01 25.98 -30.81
CA GLY A 250 -18.86 26.40 -31.92
C GLY A 250 -20.27 25.81 -31.89
N GLU A 251 -20.73 25.33 -30.74
CA GLU A 251 -22.14 24.97 -30.51
C GLU A 251 -22.99 26.24 -30.34
N PHE A 252 -24.31 26.11 -30.47
CA PHE A 252 -25.23 27.24 -30.26
C PHE A 252 -25.67 27.28 -28.80
N VAL A 253 -25.52 28.42 -28.13
CA VAL A 253 -25.80 28.55 -26.69
C VAL A 253 -26.81 29.67 -26.43
N ILE A 254 -27.85 29.35 -25.68
CA ILE A 254 -28.81 30.30 -25.09
C ILE A 254 -28.60 30.19 -23.57
N PHE A 255 -27.94 31.18 -22.98
CA PHE A 255 -27.70 31.23 -21.54
C PHE A 255 -28.66 32.24 -20.89
N LEU A 256 -29.35 31.86 -19.82
CA LEU A 256 -30.33 32.68 -19.12
C LEU A 256 -30.14 32.55 -17.60
N LYS A 257 -30.48 33.61 -16.86
CA LYS A 257 -30.45 33.63 -15.39
C LYS A 257 -31.86 33.45 -14.86
N ALA A 258 -32.09 32.52 -13.94
CA ALA A 258 -33.45 32.20 -13.49
C ALA A 258 -34.15 33.37 -12.77
N TRP A 259 -33.41 34.31 -12.17
CA TRP A 259 -34.01 35.49 -11.55
C TRP A 259 -34.76 36.37 -12.57
N GLN A 260 -34.43 36.29 -13.85
CA GLN A 260 -35.14 37.00 -14.93
C GLN A 260 -36.58 36.47 -15.14
N PHE A 261 -36.91 35.33 -14.53
CA PHE A 261 -38.25 34.74 -14.50
C PHE A 261 -39.04 35.13 -13.24
N SER A 262 -38.51 36.03 -12.40
CA SER A 262 -39.17 36.48 -11.17
C SER A 262 -40.41 37.33 -11.45
N GLY A 263 -41.29 37.40 -10.45
CA GLY A 263 -42.61 38.04 -10.52
C GLY A 263 -43.76 37.02 -10.55
N ASP A 264 -44.97 37.53 -10.73
CA ASP A 264 -46.19 36.73 -10.55
C ASP A 264 -46.70 36.08 -11.84
N ASN A 265 -45.97 36.21 -12.96
CA ASN A 265 -46.30 35.52 -14.20
C ASN A 265 -45.93 34.03 -14.09
N THR A 266 -46.94 33.17 -14.09
CA THR A 266 -46.77 31.72 -13.94
C THR A 266 -46.65 30.96 -15.27
N VAL A 267 -46.66 31.63 -16.43
CA VAL A 267 -46.57 30.99 -17.75
C VAL A 267 -45.15 31.11 -18.30
N LEU A 268 -44.39 30.01 -18.30
CA LEU A 268 -42.98 29.97 -18.70
C LEU A 268 -42.76 30.48 -20.14
N GLU A 269 -43.61 30.06 -21.07
CA GLU A 269 -43.52 30.41 -22.49
C GLU A 269 -43.55 31.93 -22.72
N ASN A 270 -44.41 32.66 -22.01
CA ASN A 270 -44.54 34.11 -22.12
C ASN A 270 -43.25 34.83 -21.73
N VAL A 271 -42.65 34.41 -20.61
CA VAL A 271 -41.39 34.99 -20.12
C VAL A 271 -40.23 34.60 -21.04
N PHE A 272 -40.17 33.34 -21.44
CA PHE A 272 -39.13 32.80 -22.31
C PHE A 272 -39.09 33.51 -23.67
N PHE A 273 -40.24 33.70 -24.33
CA PHE A 273 -40.33 34.42 -25.60
C PHE A 273 -39.99 35.90 -25.50
N ARG A 274 -40.35 36.55 -24.38
CA ARG A 274 -39.97 37.93 -24.12
C ARG A 274 -38.45 38.06 -24.00
N LEU A 275 -37.80 37.17 -23.23
CA LEU A 275 -36.34 37.19 -23.03
C LEU A 275 -35.58 36.94 -24.34
N LEU A 276 -36.10 36.08 -25.22
CA LEU A 276 -35.47 35.72 -26.49
C LEU A 276 -35.92 36.59 -27.68
N GLU A 277 -36.76 37.60 -27.45
CA GLU A 277 -37.32 38.48 -28.48
C GLU A 277 -38.02 37.70 -29.63
N VAL A 278 -38.75 36.63 -29.28
CA VAL A 278 -39.51 35.83 -30.26
C VAL A 278 -40.75 36.62 -30.72
N PRO A 279 -40.98 36.78 -32.04
CA PRO A 279 -42.16 37.49 -32.53
C PRO A 279 -43.47 36.87 -32.04
N PRO A 280 -44.55 37.67 -31.88
CA PRO A 280 -45.84 37.13 -31.44
C PRO A 280 -46.43 36.14 -32.45
N GLY A 281 -47.18 35.16 -31.93
CA GLY A 281 -47.86 34.12 -32.74
C GLY A 281 -47.04 32.86 -32.99
N TYR A 282 -45.93 32.65 -32.26
CA TYR A 282 -45.21 31.38 -32.17
C TYR A 282 -45.68 30.55 -30.98
N THR A 283 -45.74 29.23 -31.15
CA THR A 283 -45.83 28.28 -30.02
C THR A 283 -44.43 27.78 -29.63
N LEU A 284 -44.26 27.31 -28.39
CA LEU A 284 -42.99 26.78 -27.89
C LEU A 284 -42.46 25.65 -28.79
N ARG A 285 -43.34 24.73 -29.20
CA ARG A 285 -43.02 23.63 -30.10
C ARG A 285 -42.51 24.13 -31.46
N GLU A 286 -43.20 25.07 -32.09
CA GLU A 286 -42.77 25.65 -33.37
C GLU A 286 -41.39 26.34 -33.27
N PHE A 287 -41.08 26.93 -32.11
CA PHE A 287 -39.79 27.55 -31.86
C PHE A 287 -38.68 26.49 -31.66
N LEU A 288 -38.92 25.45 -30.86
CA LEU A 288 -37.98 24.33 -30.65
C LEU A 288 -37.70 23.57 -31.96
N GLU A 289 -38.71 23.34 -32.81
CA GLU A 289 -38.56 22.75 -34.15
C GLU A 289 -37.62 23.57 -35.05
N LYS A 290 -37.68 24.91 -34.94
CA LYS A 290 -36.77 25.80 -35.66
C LYS A 290 -35.33 25.73 -35.14
N LEU A 291 -35.14 25.64 -33.82
CA LEU A 291 -33.81 25.45 -33.22
C LEU A 291 -33.20 24.12 -33.68
N GLN A 292 -33.96 23.02 -33.55
CA GLN A 292 -33.60 21.67 -34.02
C GLN A 292 -33.17 21.67 -35.50
N THR A 293 -34.00 22.25 -36.38
CA THR A 293 -33.70 22.29 -37.82
C THR A 293 -32.45 23.10 -38.10
N PHE A 294 -32.26 24.23 -37.42
CA PHE A 294 -31.11 25.10 -37.59
C PHE A 294 -29.79 24.46 -37.15
N SER A 295 -29.80 23.78 -35.99
CA SER A 295 -28.62 23.11 -35.43
C SER A 295 -28.27 21.83 -36.19
N LYS A 296 -29.28 21.01 -36.55
CA LYS A 296 -29.10 19.77 -37.33
C LYS A 296 -28.45 20.02 -38.68
N ASN A 297 -28.91 21.03 -39.43
CA ASN A 297 -28.34 21.41 -40.73
C ASN A 297 -26.86 21.83 -40.66
N ARG A 298 -26.34 22.12 -39.46
CA ARG A 298 -24.95 22.50 -39.22
C ARG A 298 -24.15 21.44 -38.48
N LYS A 299 -24.73 20.25 -38.25
CA LYS A 299 -24.12 19.14 -37.48
C LYS A 299 -23.66 19.59 -36.09
N LYS A 300 -24.44 20.47 -35.47
CA LYS A 300 -24.22 21.06 -34.14
C LYS A 300 -25.47 20.89 -33.27
N ARG A 301 -25.38 21.27 -32.01
CA ARG A 301 -26.45 21.25 -31.02
C ARG A 301 -26.74 22.66 -30.52
N CYS A 302 -27.98 22.89 -30.09
CA CYS A 302 -28.43 24.11 -29.44
C CYS A 302 -28.64 23.83 -27.94
N PHE A 303 -27.85 24.45 -27.08
CA PHE A 303 -27.93 24.33 -25.63
C PHE A 303 -28.71 25.50 -25.04
N ILE A 304 -29.75 25.21 -24.25
CA ILE A 304 -30.51 26.17 -23.46
C ILE A 304 -30.09 25.95 -22.01
N ILE A 305 -29.39 26.92 -21.42
CA ILE A 305 -28.86 26.84 -20.06
C ILE A 305 -29.58 27.88 -19.20
N ILE A 306 -30.27 27.45 -18.14
CA ILE A 306 -30.89 28.33 -17.15
C ILE A 306 -30.20 28.15 -15.80
N ASP A 307 -29.44 29.15 -15.37
CA ASP A 307 -28.71 29.11 -14.11
C ASP A 307 -29.57 29.48 -12.90
N ALA A 308 -29.42 28.71 -11.83
CA ALA A 308 -29.88 28.96 -10.46
C ALA A 308 -31.40 29.13 -10.31
N LEU A 309 -32.19 28.11 -10.68
CA LEU A 309 -33.66 28.12 -10.61
C LEU A 309 -34.20 28.58 -9.25
N ASN A 310 -33.48 28.26 -8.16
CA ASN A 310 -33.82 28.65 -6.79
C ASN A 310 -33.81 30.18 -6.53
N GLU A 311 -33.28 31.00 -7.44
CA GLU A 311 -33.24 32.47 -7.30
C GLU A 311 -34.49 33.17 -7.87
N THR A 312 -35.47 32.42 -8.37
CA THR A 312 -36.71 33.00 -8.90
C THR A 312 -37.70 33.33 -7.78
N THR A 313 -37.97 34.61 -7.56
CA THR A 313 -38.84 35.09 -6.46
C THR A 313 -40.20 35.61 -6.96
N ARG A 314 -41.19 35.67 -6.07
CA ARG A 314 -42.45 36.42 -6.27
C ARG A 314 -42.22 37.93 -6.16
N SER A 315 -43.24 38.72 -6.51
CA SER A 315 -43.19 40.19 -6.38
C SER A 315 -43.12 40.69 -4.93
N THR A 316 -43.63 39.91 -3.98
CA THR A 316 -43.58 40.20 -2.54
C THR A 316 -42.42 39.47 -1.87
N THR A 317 -42.62 38.22 -1.47
CA THR A 317 -41.66 37.30 -0.85
C THR A 317 -42.03 35.86 -1.22
N GLY A 318 -41.07 34.92 -1.19
CA GLY A 318 -41.33 33.53 -1.55
C GLY A 318 -40.80 33.09 -2.92
N PHE A 319 -40.53 31.80 -3.05
CA PHE A 319 -40.19 31.14 -4.31
C PHE A 319 -41.34 31.19 -5.33
N SER A 320 -41.00 31.46 -6.60
CA SER A 320 -41.95 31.50 -7.70
C SER A 320 -42.45 30.11 -8.08
N LYS A 321 -43.77 29.98 -8.33
CA LYS A 321 -44.38 28.72 -8.78
C LYS A 321 -44.22 28.45 -10.27
N ILE A 322 -43.55 29.33 -11.02
CA ILE A 322 -43.37 29.17 -12.48
C ILE A 322 -42.69 27.84 -12.83
N TRP A 323 -41.69 27.42 -12.05
CA TRP A 323 -40.99 26.15 -12.28
C TRP A 323 -41.85 24.94 -11.92
N HIS A 324 -42.54 25.02 -10.78
CA HIS A 324 -43.47 23.98 -10.33
C HIS A 324 -44.55 23.70 -11.39
N TYR A 325 -45.11 24.73 -12.00
CA TYR A 325 -46.17 24.57 -12.99
C TYR A 325 -45.70 24.17 -14.39
N ASN A 326 -44.46 24.50 -14.80
CA ASN A 326 -44.06 24.41 -16.22
C ASN A 326 -42.82 23.57 -16.50
N LEU A 327 -41.90 23.37 -15.54
CA LEU A 327 -40.57 22.83 -15.84
C LEU A 327 -40.62 21.40 -16.36
N GLN A 328 -41.47 20.54 -15.78
CA GLN A 328 -41.61 19.16 -16.24
C GLN A 328 -42.16 19.09 -17.67
N SER A 329 -43.19 19.90 -17.99
CA SER A 329 -43.72 19.96 -19.36
C SER A 329 -42.65 20.46 -20.34
N PHE A 330 -41.88 21.46 -19.95
CA PHE A 330 -40.79 22.01 -20.76
C PHE A 330 -39.69 20.97 -21.05
N ILE A 331 -39.32 20.17 -20.05
CA ILE A 331 -38.39 19.03 -20.20
C ILE A 331 -38.96 17.98 -21.17
N ASN A 332 -40.24 17.62 -21.00
CA ASN A 332 -40.92 16.66 -21.86
C ASN A 332 -40.96 17.12 -23.33
N ASP A 333 -41.19 18.41 -23.58
CA ASP A 333 -41.18 18.99 -24.92
C ASP A 333 -39.78 18.95 -25.56
N ILE A 334 -38.74 19.34 -24.82
CA ILE A 334 -37.34 19.31 -25.30
C ILE A 334 -36.85 17.89 -25.57
N SER A 335 -37.31 16.91 -24.79
CA SER A 335 -36.94 15.50 -24.97
C SER A 335 -37.21 14.98 -26.40
N GLN A 336 -38.15 15.58 -27.13
CA GLN A 336 -38.51 15.24 -28.51
C GLN A 336 -37.50 15.73 -29.56
N PHE A 337 -36.52 16.58 -29.19
CA PHE A 337 -35.59 17.24 -30.12
C PHE A 337 -34.12 16.90 -29.82
N SER A 338 -33.53 15.98 -30.58
CA SER A 338 -32.16 15.47 -30.37
C SER A 338 -31.02 16.50 -30.49
N ASN A 339 -31.17 17.53 -31.33
CA ASN A 339 -30.20 18.60 -31.52
C ASN A 339 -30.50 19.84 -30.65
N VAL A 340 -31.44 19.76 -29.71
CA VAL A 340 -31.65 20.74 -28.64
C VAL A 340 -31.31 20.07 -27.30
N TYR A 341 -30.69 20.80 -26.38
CA TYR A 341 -30.38 20.32 -25.05
C TYR A 341 -30.75 21.35 -24.01
N PHE A 342 -31.33 20.91 -22.90
CA PHE A 342 -31.65 21.78 -21.79
C PHE A 342 -30.75 21.51 -20.59
N ILE A 343 -30.17 22.55 -20.01
CA ILE A 343 -29.39 22.46 -18.78
C ILE A 343 -30.00 23.44 -17.78
N CYS A 344 -30.22 23.00 -16.56
CA CYS A 344 -30.52 23.93 -15.48
C CYS A 344 -29.75 23.57 -14.22
N THR A 345 -29.52 24.59 -13.39
CA THR A 345 -28.92 24.40 -12.07
C THR A 345 -29.89 24.82 -10.97
N LEU A 346 -29.88 24.12 -9.84
CA LEU A 346 -30.70 24.47 -8.67
C LEU A 346 -30.08 23.97 -7.37
N ARG A 347 -30.49 24.54 -6.23
CA ARG A 347 -30.17 23.96 -4.91
C ARG A 347 -31.01 22.71 -4.65
N THR A 348 -30.40 21.72 -4.01
CA THR A 348 -31.02 20.41 -3.71
C THR A 348 -32.28 20.52 -2.86
N SER A 349 -32.30 21.46 -1.92
CA SER A 349 -33.45 21.81 -1.09
C SER A 349 -34.70 22.21 -1.89
N TYR A 350 -34.55 22.82 -3.06
CA TYR A 350 -35.67 23.31 -3.88
C TYR A 350 -36.28 22.23 -4.77
N ILE A 351 -35.70 21.03 -4.85
CA ILE A 351 -36.23 19.93 -5.68
C ILE A 351 -37.70 19.66 -5.33
N LYS A 352 -38.02 19.55 -4.03
CA LYS A 352 -39.38 19.27 -3.54
C LYS A 352 -40.38 20.42 -3.72
N GLN A 353 -39.89 21.64 -3.95
CA GLN A 353 -40.74 22.79 -4.27
C GLN A 353 -41.09 22.84 -5.77
N ILE A 354 -40.28 22.20 -6.62
CA ILE A 354 -40.52 22.13 -8.07
C ILE A 354 -41.29 20.85 -8.40
N TRP A 355 -40.80 19.69 -7.97
CA TRP A 355 -41.39 18.37 -8.24
C TRP A 355 -41.99 17.76 -6.96
N HIS A 356 -43.23 17.27 -7.03
CA HIS A 356 -43.92 16.70 -5.87
C HIS A 356 -43.94 15.16 -5.84
N ASP A 357 -44.04 14.51 -7.01
CA ASP A 357 -44.17 13.06 -7.15
C ASP A 357 -43.05 12.50 -8.04
N GLU A 358 -43.20 12.61 -9.37
CA GLU A 358 -42.19 12.19 -10.34
C GLU A 358 -41.17 13.31 -10.58
N GLN A 359 -39.90 13.01 -10.26
CA GLN A 359 -38.78 13.89 -10.55
C GLN A 359 -37.94 13.32 -11.71
N PRO A 360 -37.42 14.18 -12.60
CA PRO A 360 -36.46 13.77 -13.62
C PRO A 360 -35.14 13.30 -12.99
N TYR A 361 -34.25 12.75 -13.81
CA TYR A 361 -32.90 12.43 -13.36
C TYR A 361 -32.12 13.70 -13.02
N ILE A 362 -31.59 13.78 -11.79
CA ILE A 362 -30.87 14.95 -11.27
C ILE A 362 -29.44 14.52 -10.91
N SER A 363 -28.47 15.19 -11.52
CA SER A 363 -27.05 14.98 -11.26
C SER A 363 -26.60 15.85 -10.08
N MET A 364 -25.92 15.26 -9.09
CA MET A 364 -25.52 15.94 -7.85
C MET A 364 -24.08 16.43 -7.91
N LEU A 365 -23.87 17.74 -7.72
CA LEU A 365 -22.59 18.43 -7.66
C LEU A 365 -22.16 18.65 -6.20
N GLN A 366 -21.04 18.04 -5.80
CA GLN A 366 -20.55 18.00 -4.42
C GLN A 366 -19.30 18.87 -4.14
N GLY A 367 -18.83 19.68 -5.10
CA GLY A 367 -17.59 20.45 -4.94
C GLY A 367 -16.36 19.65 -5.39
N PHE A 368 -15.21 19.82 -4.73
CA PHE A 368 -14.01 19.01 -4.97
C PHE A 368 -14.04 17.76 -4.08
N ASP A 369 -13.91 16.57 -4.65
CA ASP A 369 -14.11 15.29 -3.96
C ASP A 369 -12.82 14.46 -3.80
N ASN A 370 -11.69 15.02 -4.20
CA ASN A 370 -10.37 14.41 -4.02
C ASN A 370 -9.31 15.48 -3.70
N GLU A 371 -8.26 15.08 -3.00
CA GLU A 371 -7.20 15.98 -2.50
C GLU A 371 -6.41 16.64 -3.64
N ALA A 372 -6.20 15.94 -4.76
CA ALA A 372 -5.46 16.47 -5.90
C ALA A 372 -6.16 17.68 -6.54
N ASP A 373 -7.47 17.58 -6.80
CA ASP A 373 -8.26 18.70 -7.33
C ASP A 373 -8.28 19.89 -6.35
N ILE A 374 -8.36 19.63 -5.05
CA ILE A 374 -8.30 20.69 -4.01
C ILE A 374 -6.94 21.41 -4.06
N LYS A 375 -5.84 20.66 -4.11
CA LYS A 375 -4.48 21.22 -4.20
C LYS A 375 -4.31 22.07 -5.46
N ASP A 376 -4.74 21.56 -6.61
CA ASP A 376 -4.68 22.29 -7.88
C ASP A 376 -5.49 23.60 -7.83
N ALA A 377 -6.71 23.55 -7.27
CA ALA A 377 -7.53 24.73 -7.08
C ALA A 377 -6.83 25.74 -6.15
N CYS A 378 -6.29 25.30 -5.02
CA CYS A 378 -5.57 26.15 -4.08
C CYS A 378 -4.36 26.81 -4.74
N LEU A 379 -3.55 26.08 -5.50
CA LEU A 379 -2.38 26.61 -6.21
C LEU A 379 -2.78 27.72 -7.20
N ARG A 380 -3.86 27.52 -7.98
CA ARG A 380 -4.39 28.55 -8.90
C ARG A 380 -4.84 29.79 -8.16
N TYR A 381 -5.63 29.63 -7.09
CA TYR A 381 -6.15 30.74 -6.30
C TYR A 381 -5.04 31.48 -5.56
N PHE A 382 -4.14 30.79 -4.87
CA PHE A 382 -3.03 31.41 -4.14
C PHE A 382 -2.09 32.16 -5.08
N SER A 383 -1.79 31.61 -6.26
CA SER A 383 -1.06 32.33 -7.30
C SER A 383 -1.78 33.60 -7.74
N HIS A 384 -3.11 33.52 -7.97
CA HIS A 384 -3.93 34.67 -8.37
C HIS A 384 -3.93 35.81 -7.37
N TYR A 385 -4.11 35.45 -6.10
CA TYR A 385 -4.23 36.38 -4.99
C TYR A 385 -2.87 36.69 -4.35
N ARG A 386 -1.75 36.21 -4.92
CA ARG A 386 -0.38 36.39 -4.39
C ARG A 386 -0.26 35.98 -2.92
N ILE A 387 -0.84 34.84 -2.58
CA ILE A 387 -0.76 34.23 -1.25
C ILE A 387 0.35 33.18 -1.28
N SER A 388 1.22 33.22 -0.27
CA SER A 388 2.34 32.31 -0.11
C SER A 388 2.16 31.53 1.19
N PRO A 389 1.47 30.37 1.15
CA PRO A 389 1.31 29.53 2.32
C PRO A 389 2.66 28.96 2.78
N GLN A 390 2.96 29.04 4.08
CA GLN A 390 4.22 28.55 4.65
C GLN A 390 4.23 27.03 4.88
N ASN A 391 3.06 26.41 4.99
CA ASN A 391 2.86 25.00 5.34
C ASN A 391 1.93 24.29 4.33
N PHE A 392 2.01 24.62 3.04
CA PHE A 392 1.02 24.17 2.04
C PHE A 392 0.94 22.64 1.90
N ASN A 393 2.09 21.97 1.94
CA ASN A 393 2.15 20.51 1.77
C ASN A 393 1.64 19.78 3.03
N GLU A 394 1.72 20.45 4.18
CA GLU A 394 1.38 19.94 5.50
C GLU A 394 0.02 20.45 6.02
N ALA A 395 -0.69 21.31 5.29
CA ALA A 395 -1.94 21.89 5.74
C ALA A 395 -3.15 20.98 5.49
N ASP A 396 -4.18 21.04 6.35
CA ASP A 396 -5.49 20.47 6.07
C ASP A 396 -6.25 21.38 5.11
N LEU A 397 -6.38 20.94 3.86
CA LEU A 397 -7.08 21.65 2.79
C LEU A 397 -8.55 21.23 2.65
N THR A 398 -9.05 20.31 3.49
CA THR A 398 -10.46 19.87 3.44
C THR A 398 -11.47 21.02 3.50
N PRO A 399 -11.26 22.16 4.20
CA PRO A 399 -12.20 23.28 4.15
C PRO A 399 -12.41 23.85 2.73
N PHE A 400 -11.42 23.69 1.85
CA PHE A 400 -11.46 24.17 0.46
C PHE A 400 -12.19 23.22 -0.50
N GLN A 401 -12.72 22.09 -0.02
CA GLN A 401 -13.62 21.21 -0.77
C GLN A 401 -14.81 21.97 -1.37
N VAL A 402 -15.31 22.98 -0.66
CA VAL A 402 -16.32 23.91 -1.17
C VAL A 402 -15.61 25.10 -1.83
N PRO A 403 -15.67 25.26 -3.17
CA PRO A 403 -14.89 26.28 -3.89
C PRO A 403 -15.17 27.73 -3.42
N LEU A 404 -16.40 27.96 -2.94
CA LEU A 404 -16.80 29.27 -2.41
C LEU A 404 -15.96 29.69 -1.19
N PHE A 405 -15.59 28.74 -0.34
CA PHE A 405 -14.75 29.03 0.82
C PHE A 405 -13.32 29.38 0.41
N LEU A 406 -12.76 28.68 -0.58
CA LEU A 406 -11.43 28.99 -1.13
C LEU A 406 -11.38 30.42 -1.69
N ASP A 407 -12.39 30.82 -2.47
CA ASP A 407 -12.48 32.19 -2.98
C ASP A 407 -12.63 33.22 -1.85
N LEU A 408 -13.49 32.95 -0.86
CA LEU A 408 -13.64 33.82 0.31
C LEU A 408 -12.32 33.97 1.08
N PHE A 409 -11.66 32.86 1.37
CA PHE A 409 -10.37 32.82 2.06
C PHE A 409 -9.35 33.71 1.34
N CYS A 410 -9.20 33.54 0.03
CA CYS A 410 -8.22 34.30 -0.74
C CYS A 410 -8.57 35.80 -0.82
N ARG A 411 -9.86 36.14 -0.94
CA ARG A 411 -10.31 37.55 -0.94
C ARG A 411 -10.08 38.24 0.40
N MET A 412 -10.26 37.54 1.52
CA MET A 412 -10.01 38.10 2.85
C MET A 412 -8.52 38.17 3.15
N ALA A 413 -7.75 37.15 2.78
CA ALA A 413 -6.32 37.09 3.03
C ALA A 413 -5.55 38.14 2.19
N ASN A 414 -5.88 38.32 0.90
CA ASN A 414 -5.14 39.24 0.03
C ASN A 414 -5.95 39.73 -1.19
N GLY A 415 -7.12 40.32 -0.96
CA GLY A 415 -8.03 40.75 -2.03
C GLY A 415 -7.51 41.86 -2.96
N ASP A 416 -6.66 42.76 -2.47
CA ASP A 416 -6.10 43.89 -3.26
C ASP A 416 -4.92 43.47 -4.16
N ARG A 417 -4.23 42.38 -3.80
CA ARG A 417 -3.11 41.77 -4.53
C ARG A 417 -1.93 42.71 -4.74
N LEU A 418 -1.82 43.77 -3.94
CA LEU A 418 -0.77 44.78 -4.10
C LEU A 418 0.61 44.21 -3.78
N ARG A 419 0.70 43.28 -2.83
CA ARG A 419 1.93 42.62 -2.38
C ARG A 419 1.69 41.13 -2.15
N SER A 420 2.76 40.34 -2.10
CA SER A 420 2.67 38.95 -1.66
C SER A 420 2.35 38.88 -0.16
N HIS A 421 1.47 37.96 0.23
CA HIS A 421 1.04 37.76 1.61
C HIS A 421 1.41 36.35 2.09
N ASN A 422 2.29 36.27 3.09
CA ASN A 422 2.65 35.01 3.73
C ASN A 422 1.59 34.65 4.77
N ILE A 423 1.09 33.41 4.74
CA ILE A 423 0.07 32.94 5.67
C ILE A 423 0.39 31.51 6.12
N MET A 424 0.00 31.17 7.36
CA MET A 424 -0.05 29.80 7.83
C MET A 424 -1.48 29.28 7.65
N LEU A 425 -1.63 28.15 6.95
CA LEU A 425 -2.93 27.51 6.74
C LEU A 425 -3.24 26.64 7.96
N ASP A 426 -4.01 27.22 8.89
CA ASP A 426 -4.38 26.60 10.15
C ASP A 426 -5.78 27.01 10.62
N ALA A 427 -6.27 26.38 11.68
CA ALA A 427 -7.58 26.65 12.26
C ALA A 427 -7.76 28.12 12.69
N SER A 428 -6.68 28.79 13.13
CA SER A 428 -6.73 30.20 13.52
C SER A 428 -6.92 31.13 12.31
N SER A 429 -6.24 30.83 11.20
CA SER A 429 -6.36 31.54 9.93
C SER A 429 -7.77 31.40 9.36
N TYR A 430 -8.37 30.20 9.45
CA TYR A 430 -9.75 29.96 9.01
C TYR A 430 -10.76 30.75 9.86
N ALA A 431 -10.63 30.71 11.19
CA ALA A 431 -11.48 31.48 12.10
C ALA A 431 -11.33 33.00 11.87
N SER A 432 -10.10 33.47 11.65
CA SER A 432 -9.80 34.87 11.33
C SER A 432 -10.48 35.32 10.04
N VAL A 433 -10.49 34.49 8.99
CA VAL A 433 -11.21 34.76 7.74
C VAL A 433 -12.70 34.96 7.98
N PHE A 434 -13.35 34.10 8.77
CA PHE A 434 -14.78 34.29 9.10
C PHE A 434 -15.02 35.57 9.90
N LYS A 435 -14.18 35.85 10.90
CA LYS A 435 -14.26 37.09 11.68
C LYS A 435 -14.16 38.35 10.81
N GLN A 436 -13.15 38.38 9.92
CA GLN A 436 -12.92 39.50 9.01
C GLN A 436 -14.07 39.64 8.01
N TYR A 437 -14.59 38.52 7.51
CA TYR A 437 -15.71 38.53 6.58
C TYR A 437 -17.00 39.07 7.22
N VAL A 438 -17.34 38.64 8.44
CA VAL A 438 -18.48 39.17 9.19
C VAL A 438 -18.36 40.68 9.40
N ALA A 439 -17.18 41.16 9.82
CA ALA A 439 -16.93 42.58 10.03
C ALA A 439 -17.08 43.38 8.72
N ARG A 440 -16.57 42.86 7.62
CA ARG A 440 -16.73 43.45 6.29
C ARG A 440 -18.19 43.51 5.86
N LEU A 441 -18.95 42.42 6.03
CA LEU A 441 -20.37 42.37 5.69
C LEU A 441 -21.17 43.40 6.50
N VAL A 442 -20.88 43.54 7.80
CA VAL A 442 -21.51 44.57 8.65
C VAL A 442 -21.26 45.98 8.09
N ASN A 443 -20.04 46.28 7.65
CA ASN A 443 -19.71 47.56 7.02
C ASN A 443 -20.45 47.76 5.69
N GLU A 444 -20.48 46.73 4.83
CA GLU A 444 -21.17 46.78 3.54
C GLU A 444 -22.67 47.00 3.70
N VAL A 445 -23.31 46.32 4.65
CA VAL A 445 -24.73 46.48 4.96
C VAL A 445 -25.01 47.86 5.54
N GLN A 446 -24.16 48.36 6.44
CA GLN A 446 -24.27 49.72 6.97
C GLN A 446 -24.28 50.75 5.85
N GLN A 447 -23.36 50.65 4.90
CA GLN A 447 -23.26 51.56 3.75
C GLN A 447 -24.45 51.39 2.79
N LYS A 448 -24.81 50.16 2.42
CA LYS A 448 -25.91 49.85 1.49
C LYS A 448 -27.28 50.28 2.02
N ARG A 449 -27.43 50.38 3.34
CA ARG A 449 -28.66 50.80 4.03
C ARG A 449 -28.57 52.19 4.67
N GLU A 450 -27.49 52.91 4.43
CA GLU A 450 -27.27 54.28 4.93
C GLU A 450 -27.51 54.41 6.45
N LEU A 451 -27.12 53.39 7.23
CA LEU A 451 -27.36 53.34 8.67
C LEU A 451 -26.35 54.19 9.44
N ALA A 452 -26.85 55.00 10.39
CA ALA A 452 -26.02 55.88 11.22
C ALA A 452 -25.04 55.13 12.13
N THR A 453 -25.38 53.92 12.58
CA THR A 453 -24.53 53.07 13.43
C THR A 453 -24.64 51.60 13.02
N GLN A 454 -23.67 50.78 13.47
CA GLN A 454 -23.67 49.32 13.25
C GLN A 454 -24.51 48.55 14.28
N ASN A 455 -24.98 49.21 15.34
CA ASN A 455 -25.65 48.55 16.47
C ASN A 455 -26.86 47.71 16.03
N PRO A 456 -27.77 48.18 15.14
CA PRO A 456 -28.90 47.37 14.69
C PRO A 456 -28.47 46.08 13.99
N ILE A 457 -27.36 46.11 13.25
CA ILE A 457 -26.81 44.94 12.54
C ILE A 457 -26.21 43.95 13.55
N ARG A 458 -25.46 44.45 14.54
CA ARG A 458 -24.84 43.63 15.58
C ARG A 458 -25.87 43.00 16.51
N GLU A 459 -26.88 43.75 16.94
CA GLU A 459 -28.04 43.23 17.68
C GLU A 459 -28.75 42.14 16.86
N GLY A 460 -28.97 42.39 15.57
CA GLY A 460 -29.59 41.40 14.68
C GLY A 460 -28.79 40.11 14.55
N LEU A 461 -27.46 40.20 14.40
CA LEU A 461 -26.56 39.04 14.40
C LEU A 461 -26.65 38.27 15.72
N TYR A 462 -26.59 38.95 16.86
CA TYR A 462 -26.72 38.34 18.18
C TYR A 462 -28.07 37.63 18.36
N ASN A 463 -29.17 38.30 18.02
CA ASN A 463 -30.52 37.72 18.09
C ASN A 463 -30.68 36.51 17.16
N SER A 464 -30.10 36.58 15.96
CA SER A 464 -30.11 35.47 15.02
C SER A 464 -29.32 34.26 15.55
N GLY A 465 -28.22 34.49 16.29
CA GLY A 465 -27.45 33.44 16.96
C GLY A 465 -28.31 32.64 17.93
N GLN A 466 -29.13 33.32 18.75
CA GLN A 466 -30.09 32.67 19.65
C GLN A 466 -31.15 31.85 18.88
N LEU A 467 -31.70 32.40 17.80
CA LEU A 467 -32.65 31.71 16.93
C LEU A 467 -32.08 30.40 16.41
N PHE A 468 -30.89 30.45 15.80
CA PHE A 468 -30.25 29.26 15.26
C PHE A 468 -29.83 28.26 16.34
N TRP A 469 -29.37 28.73 17.51
CA TRP A 469 -28.95 27.86 18.61
C TRP A 469 -30.11 27.04 19.22
N THR A 470 -31.31 27.64 19.30
CA THR A 470 -32.45 26.99 19.94
C THR A 470 -33.18 25.99 19.04
N GLU A 471 -32.99 26.07 17.73
CA GLU A 471 -33.56 25.14 16.75
C GLU A 471 -32.55 24.02 16.43
N PRO A 472 -32.85 22.73 16.70
CA PRO A 472 -31.88 21.63 16.55
C PRO A 472 -31.28 21.44 15.15
N GLN A 473 -31.97 21.82 14.08
CA GLN A 473 -31.47 21.78 12.71
C GLN A 473 -30.63 23.02 12.35
N GLY A 474 -30.52 24.02 13.24
CA GLY A 474 -29.78 25.25 12.96
C GLY A 474 -30.39 26.06 11.82
N LEU A 475 -31.73 26.07 11.74
CA LEU A 475 -32.51 26.76 10.71
C LEU A 475 -33.40 27.82 11.36
N ALA A 476 -33.65 28.93 10.66
CA ALA A 476 -34.60 29.95 11.08
C ALA A 476 -35.72 30.09 10.04
N LYS A 477 -36.96 30.36 10.47
CA LYS A 477 -37.99 30.78 9.50
C LYS A 477 -37.63 32.16 8.95
N LEU A 478 -37.96 32.44 7.70
CA LEU A 478 -37.64 33.73 7.08
C LEU A 478 -38.21 34.90 7.90
N ASP A 479 -39.46 34.83 8.35
CA ASP A 479 -40.10 35.89 9.13
C ASP A 479 -39.41 36.11 10.49
N GLU A 480 -39.02 35.03 11.17
CA GLU A 480 -38.31 35.09 12.46
C GLU A 480 -36.91 35.70 12.29
N PHE A 481 -36.21 35.34 11.20
CA PHE A 481 -34.91 35.94 10.86
C PHE A 481 -35.05 37.44 10.53
N VAL A 482 -36.09 37.83 9.80
CA VAL A 482 -36.37 39.25 9.52
C VAL A 482 -36.68 40.00 10.82
N ILE A 483 -37.49 39.44 11.72
CA ILE A 483 -37.76 40.03 13.04
C ILE A 483 -36.48 40.22 13.85
N ALA A 484 -35.52 39.29 13.77
CA ALA A 484 -34.26 39.37 14.52
C ALA A 484 -33.47 40.65 14.22
N PHE A 485 -33.43 41.07 12.94
CA PHE A 485 -32.70 42.25 12.48
C PHE A 485 -33.55 43.52 12.40
N ASP A 486 -34.79 43.40 11.90
CA ASP A 486 -35.65 44.53 11.55
C ASP A 486 -36.76 44.80 12.58
N LYS A 487 -36.87 43.97 13.63
CA LYS A 487 -37.88 44.03 14.72
C LYS A 487 -39.35 43.83 14.26
N THR A 488 -39.59 43.67 12.96
CA THR A 488 -40.89 43.39 12.34
C THR A 488 -40.73 42.54 11.09
N ALA A 489 -41.67 41.60 10.83
CA ALA A 489 -41.66 40.78 9.61
C ALA A 489 -42.18 41.54 8.36
N ASN A 490 -42.98 42.59 8.56
CA ASN A 490 -43.61 43.35 7.47
C ASN A 490 -42.75 44.56 7.07
N ILE A 491 -41.59 44.30 6.49
CA ILE A 491 -40.66 45.32 6.00
C ILE A 491 -40.40 45.15 4.49
N GLN A 492 -40.31 46.25 3.76
CA GLN A 492 -40.01 46.20 2.33
C GLN A 492 -38.56 45.76 2.10
N THR A 493 -38.35 44.82 1.17
CA THR A 493 -37.05 44.17 0.89
C THR A 493 -35.90 45.16 0.68
N HIS A 494 -36.17 46.32 0.06
CA HIS A 494 -35.13 47.29 -0.27
C HIS A 494 -34.63 48.12 0.93
N ILE A 495 -35.39 48.20 2.02
CA ILE A 495 -34.99 48.90 3.27
C ILE A 495 -34.58 47.94 4.39
N SER A 496 -34.90 46.65 4.30
CA SER A 496 -34.59 45.65 5.34
C SER A 496 -33.09 45.38 5.48
N ILE A 497 -32.65 45.32 6.74
CA ILE A 497 -31.31 44.88 7.15
C ILE A 497 -31.17 43.38 6.95
N ALA A 498 -32.17 42.57 7.33
CA ALA A 498 -32.14 41.12 7.14
C ALA A 498 -31.92 40.73 5.67
N PHE A 499 -32.65 41.36 4.75
CA PHE A 499 -32.48 41.10 3.32
C PHE A 499 -31.12 41.60 2.79
N ALA A 500 -30.57 42.69 3.35
CA ALA A 500 -29.20 43.11 3.03
C ALA A 500 -28.15 42.09 3.48
N MET A 501 -28.34 41.47 4.65
CA MET A 501 -27.49 40.40 5.15
C MET A 501 -27.57 39.15 4.28
N LEU A 502 -28.77 38.79 3.80
CA LEU A 502 -28.99 37.67 2.87
C LEU A 502 -28.33 37.91 1.50
N ASP A 503 -28.25 39.16 1.03
CA ASP A 503 -27.54 39.50 -0.21
C ASP A 503 -26.03 39.21 -0.12
N GLY A 504 -25.46 39.18 1.08
CA GLY A 504 -24.07 38.81 1.32
C GLY A 504 -23.73 37.37 0.92
N ASN A 505 -24.74 36.47 0.86
CA ASN A 505 -24.73 35.08 0.35
C ASN A 505 -23.66 34.09 0.90
N LEU A 506 -22.66 34.55 1.64
CA LEU A 506 -21.55 33.75 2.16
C LEU A 506 -21.70 33.38 3.65
N ILE A 507 -22.55 34.10 4.38
CA ILE A 507 -22.88 33.78 5.77
C ILE A 507 -24.27 33.14 5.87
N PHE A 508 -25.30 33.86 5.42
CA PHE A 508 -26.69 33.40 5.44
C PHE A 508 -27.19 33.20 4.03
N ILE A 509 -28.01 32.17 3.83
CA ILE A 509 -28.72 31.91 2.59
C ILE A 509 -30.21 31.68 2.85
N ARG A 510 -31.02 32.11 1.89
CA ARG A 510 -32.40 31.64 1.76
C ARG A 510 -32.39 30.23 1.21
N ASP A 511 -33.18 29.35 1.81
CA ASP A 511 -33.28 27.97 1.40
C ASP A 511 -34.71 27.43 1.57
N ALA A 512 -34.92 26.18 1.20
CA ALA A 512 -36.22 25.54 1.18
C ALA A 512 -36.26 24.38 2.20
N SER A 513 -37.31 24.35 3.01
CA SER A 513 -37.68 23.17 3.81
C SER A 513 -39.05 22.66 3.37
N GLY A 514 -39.12 21.37 3.06
CA GLY A 514 -40.38 20.75 2.60
C GLY A 514 -40.91 21.36 1.29
N ARG A 515 -42.25 21.47 1.19
CA ARG A 515 -42.95 21.80 -0.08
C ARG A 515 -43.24 23.29 -0.28
N SER A 516 -43.25 24.11 0.77
CA SER A 516 -43.68 25.51 0.66
C SER A 516 -43.02 26.47 1.65
N GLN A 517 -42.10 26.00 2.50
CA GLN A 517 -41.50 26.82 3.53
C GLN A 517 -40.13 27.31 3.07
N GLU A 518 -39.95 28.63 3.03
CA GLU A 518 -38.62 29.24 2.95
C GLU A 518 -38.05 29.38 4.36
N ILE A 519 -36.78 29.04 4.47
CA ILE A 519 -35.99 29.09 5.69
C ILE A 519 -34.71 29.87 5.42
N VAL A 520 -34.06 30.32 6.50
CA VAL A 520 -32.70 30.83 6.48
C VAL A 520 -31.81 29.81 7.15
N ARG A 521 -30.62 29.60 6.58
CA ARG A 521 -29.56 28.78 7.17
C ARG A 521 -28.20 29.37 6.85
N HIS A 522 -27.16 28.85 7.50
CA HIS A 522 -25.79 29.20 7.17
C HIS A 522 -25.39 28.63 5.81
N THR A 523 -24.59 29.38 5.03
CA THR A 523 -24.14 28.97 3.69
C THR A 523 -23.36 27.66 3.72
N GLN A 524 -22.57 27.47 4.78
CA GLN A 524 -21.77 26.28 5.06
C GLN A 524 -21.87 25.94 6.55
N GLN A 525 -21.61 24.68 6.87
CA GLN A 525 -21.69 24.20 8.24
C GLN A 525 -20.59 24.83 9.10
N GLU A 526 -19.38 24.99 8.56
CA GLU A 526 -18.24 25.60 9.25
C GLU A 526 -18.49 27.07 9.60
N VAL A 527 -19.12 27.83 8.69
CA VAL A 527 -19.51 29.23 8.94
C VAL A 527 -20.51 29.29 10.10
N GLY A 528 -21.52 28.41 10.08
CA GLY A 528 -22.53 28.33 11.13
C GLY A 528 -21.95 27.87 12.46
N GLY A 529 -21.04 26.90 12.44
CA GLY A 529 -20.29 26.42 13.60
C GLY A 529 -19.47 27.53 14.25
N TYR A 530 -18.72 28.29 13.44
CA TYR A 530 -17.95 29.44 13.92
C TYR A 530 -18.84 30.52 14.53
N LEU A 531 -19.93 30.89 13.86
CA LEU A 531 -20.83 31.95 14.34
C LEU A 531 -21.51 31.57 15.65
N LEU A 532 -22.00 30.34 15.75
CA LEU A 532 -22.61 29.83 16.98
C LEU A 532 -21.58 29.65 18.10
N ALA A 533 -20.37 29.17 17.81
CA ALA A 533 -19.29 29.09 18.79
C ALA A 533 -18.87 30.48 19.30
N SER A 534 -18.77 31.48 18.41
CA SER A 534 -18.49 32.87 18.78
C SER A 534 -19.62 33.45 19.63
N TRP A 535 -20.88 33.21 19.25
CA TRP A 535 -22.04 33.65 20.01
C TRP A 535 -22.10 33.01 21.41
N LEU A 536 -21.83 31.70 21.52
CA LEU A 536 -21.76 30.99 22.80
C LEU A 536 -20.63 31.53 23.68
N THR A 537 -19.47 31.85 23.08
CA THR A 537 -18.33 32.42 23.80
C THR A 537 -18.63 33.82 24.33
N GLU A 538 -19.36 34.64 23.57
CA GLU A 538 -19.82 35.97 23.99
C GLU A 538 -20.92 35.87 25.07
N THR A 539 -21.87 34.94 24.92
CA THR A 539 -23.00 34.75 25.83
C THR A 539 -22.57 34.16 27.18
N TYR A 540 -21.58 33.25 27.17
CA TYR A 540 -21.06 32.57 28.35
C TYR A 540 -19.56 32.84 28.51
N PRO A 541 -19.18 33.93 29.22
CA PRO A 541 -17.77 34.27 29.45
C PRO A 541 -16.99 33.19 30.21
N ASN A 542 -17.65 32.40 31.08
CA ASN A 542 -17.04 31.29 31.81
C ASN A 542 -17.38 29.92 31.17
N ALA A 543 -16.41 29.01 31.03
CA ALA A 543 -16.64 27.68 30.44
C ALA A 543 -17.58 26.81 31.28
N ASN A 544 -17.52 26.88 32.61
CA ASN A 544 -18.42 26.09 33.46
C ASN A 544 -19.88 26.53 33.29
N ASP A 545 -20.15 27.82 33.13
CA ASP A 545 -21.50 28.32 32.90
C ASP A 545 -22.05 27.84 31.54
N LEU A 546 -21.19 27.79 30.51
CA LEU A 546 -21.53 27.25 29.20
C LEU A 546 -21.87 25.75 29.28
N ILE A 547 -20.98 24.95 29.88
CA ILE A 547 -21.12 23.49 29.95
C ILE A 547 -22.36 23.09 30.76
N ASN A 548 -22.66 23.83 31.82
CA ASN A 548 -23.82 23.58 32.68
C ASN A 548 -25.14 24.09 32.07
N SER A 549 -25.12 24.79 30.94
CA SER A 549 -26.32 25.24 30.25
C SER A 549 -27.14 24.03 29.75
N PRO A 550 -28.46 23.94 30.02
CA PRO A 550 -29.30 22.84 29.56
C PRO A 550 -29.28 22.65 28.03
N LEU A 551 -29.18 23.76 27.28
CA LEU A 551 -29.08 23.70 25.84
C LEU A 551 -27.73 23.18 25.38
N PHE A 552 -26.63 23.51 26.06
CA PHE A 552 -25.31 22.97 25.72
C PHE A 552 -25.32 21.44 25.87
N GLN A 553 -25.79 20.93 27.01
CA GLN A 553 -25.88 19.50 27.27
C GLN A 553 -26.76 18.77 26.24
N LYS A 554 -27.89 19.39 25.88
CA LYS A 554 -28.83 18.83 24.88
C LYS A 554 -28.30 18.93 23.45
N ASN A 555 -27.63 20.01 23.07
CA ASN A 555 -27.31 20.28 21.67
C ASN A 555 -25.93 19.76 21.26
N LEU A 556 -24.96 19.71 22.19
CA LEU A 556 -23.55 19.48 21.87
C LEU A 556 -22.92 18.26 22.51
N LEU A 557 -23.55 17.58 23.47
CA LEU A 557 -22.96 16.36 24.03
C LEU A 557 -23.35 15.13 23.22
N ARG A 558 -22.41 14.17 23.11
CA ARG A 558 -22.61 12.92 22.37
C ARG A 558 -23.74 12.07 22.95
N SER A 559 -23.99 12.20 24.26
CA SER A 559 -25.08 11.52 24.97
C SER A 559 -26.48 12.01 24.58
N SER A 560 -26.59 13.10 23.82
CA SER A 560 -27.89 13.64 23.42
C SER A 560 -28.61 12.77 22.40
N ARG A 561 -29.91 12.56 22.61
CA ARG A 561 -30.79 11.86 21.66
C ARG A 561 -31.10 12.65 20.39
N ASN A 562 -30.99 13.98 20.44
CA ASN A 562 -31.28 14.87 19.31
C ASN A 562 -30.32 16.07 19.35
N PRO A 563 -29.03 15.85 19.03
CA PRO A 563 -28.04 16.91 19.02
C PRO A 563 -28.32 17.93 17.91
N HIS A 564 -27.70 19.10 18.03
CA HIS A 564 -27.79 20.14 17.02
C HIS A 564 -27.08 19.71 15.73
N GLN A 565 -27.64 20.02 14.56
CA GLN A 565 -27.11 19.59 13.26
C GLN A 565 -25.66 20.03 13.03
N LEU A 566 -25.32 21.24 13.48
CA LEU A 566 -23.96 21.82 13.39
C LEU A 566 -23.05 21.44 14.56
N ARG A 567 -23.40 20.43 15.36
CA ARG A 567 -22.72 20.12 16.62
C ARG A 567 -21.20 19.99 16.47
N LEU A 568 -20.73 19.20 15.51
CA LEU A 568 -19.28 18.97 15.33
C LEU A 568 -18.56 20.25 14.89
N ASP A 569 -19.16 21.06 14.01
CA ASP A 569 -18.60 22.35 13.60
C ASP A 569 -18.57 23.36 14.75
N ILE A 570 -19.62 23.39 15.58
CA ILE A 570 -19.67 24.24 16.78
C ILE A 570 -18.56 23.82 17.74
N ILE A 571 -18.43 22.52 18.06
CA ILE A 571 -17.38 22.01 18.93
C ILE A 571 -16.00 22.36 18.39
N LYS A 572 -15.76 22.14 17.09
CA LYS A 572 -14.49 22.45 16.41
C LYS A 572 -14.06 23.90 16.61
N PHE A 573 -14.95 24.87 16.41
CA PHE A 573 -14.62 26.28 16.62
C PHE A 573 -14.68 26.70 18.09
N LEU A 574 -15.47 26.03 18.92
CA LEU A 574 -15.55 26.32 20.35
C LEU A 574 -14.27 25.92 21.08
N VAL A 575 -13.67 24.78 20.74
CA VAL A 575 -12.33 24.37 21.19
C VAL A 575 -11.30 25.45 20.82
N ALA A 576 -11.40 26.03 19.62
CA ALA A 576 -10.47 27.08 19.17
C ALA A 576 -10.68 28.43 19.87
N LEU A 577 -11.93 28.84 20.09
CA LEU A 577 -12.30 30.15 20.66
C LEU A 577 -12.31 30.16 22.20
N LYS A 578 -12.55 29.00 22.83
CA LYS A 578 -12.70 28.80 24.27
C LYS A 578 -12.03 27.50 24.74
N PRO A 579 -10.68 27.40 24.69
CA PRO A 579 -9.95 26.13 24.92
C PRO A 579 -10.10 25.55 26.34
N ASP A 580 -10.46 26.38 27.33
CA ASP A 580 -10.74 25.98 28.71
C ASP A 580 -11.88 24.94 28.82
N ILE A 581 -12.72 24.81 27.78
CA ILE A 581 -13.74 23.77 27.71
C ILE A 581 -13.16 22.35 27.68
N ILE A 582 -11.97 22.17 27.08
CA ILE A 582 -11.37 20.84 26.84
C ILE A 582 -11.10 20.13 28.16
N THR A 583 -10.62 20.88 29.17
CA THR A 583 -10.31 20.36 30.51
C THR A 583 -11.51 20.34 31.46
N ALA A 584 -12.62 20.96 31.08
CA ALA A 584 -13.78 21.14 31.94
C ALA A 584 -14.87 20.09 31.69
N ILE A 585 -14.80 19.33 30.59
CA ILE A 585 -15.72 18.25 30.28
C ILE A 585 -15.01 17.08 29.59
N ASP A 586 -15.38 15.86 29.98
CA ASP A 586 -14.92 14.61 29.38
C ASP A 586 -15.95 14.14 28.33
N ASP A 587 -15.91 14.74 27.12
CA ASP A 587 -16.71 14.34 25.96
C ASP A 587 -15.78 13.98 24.79
N GLU A 588 -16.02 12.81 24.20
CA GLU A 588 -15.15 12.22 23.17
C GLU A 588 -14.99 13.11 21.94
N ASP A 589 -16.05 13.80 21.50
CA ASP A 589 -15.99 14.63 20.29
C ASP A 589 -15.30 15.97 20.53
N ILE A 590 -15.33 16.47 21.77
CA ILE A 590 -14.53 17.61 22.21
C ILE A 590 -13.05 17.23 22.24
N VAL A 591 -12.71 16.06 22.80
CA VAL A 591 -11.33 15.52 22.79
C VAL A 591 -10.82 15.30 21.37
N HIS A 592 -11.64 14.71 20.50
CA HIS A 592 -11.37 14.50 19.09
C HIS A 592 -11.11 15.82 18.35
N SER A 593 -11.95 16.83 18.58
CA SER A 593 -11.78 18.16 17.98
C SER A 593 -10.54 18.88 18.52
N ALA A 594 -10.18 18.66 19.79
CA ALA A 594 -8.97 19.18 20.40
C ALA A 594 -7.70 18.57 19.77
N TRP A 595 -7.70 17.26 19.48
CA TRP A 595 -6.62 16.61 18.74
C TRP A 595 -6.48 17.17 17.32
N TRP A 596 -7.59 17.27 16.57
CA TRP A 596 -7.56 17.89 15.25
C TRP A 596 -7.00 19.32 15.33
N PHE A 597 -7.43 20.12 16.31
CA PHE A 597 -6.96 21.49 16.48
C PHE A 597 -5.45 21.57 16.81
N LEU A 598 -4.97 20.66 17.65
CA LEU A 598 -3.56 20.52 18.02
C LEU A 598 -2.66 20.27 16.79
N TYR A 599 -3.08 19.37 15.89
CA TYR A 599 -2.37 19.09 14.65
C TYR A 599 -2.66 20.09 13.51
N ASN A 600 -3.56 21.06 13.70
CA ASN A 600 -3.92 22.06 12.70
C ASN A 600 -3.66 23.50 13.17
N GLY A 601 -2.51 23.70 13.83
CA GLY A 601 -1.91 25.01 14.11
C GLY A 601 -2.20 25.60 15.49
N TYR A 602 -2.49 24.78 16.49
CA TYR A 602 -2.45 25.23 17.88
C TYR A 602 -1.00 25.23 18.40
N GLN A 603 -0.50 26.40 18.79
CA GLN A 603 0.69 26.52 19.62
C GLN A 603 0.27 26.60 21.08
N SER A 604 0.33 25.48 21.81
CA SER A 604 0.19 25.52 23.27
C SER A 604 1.44 26.17 23.84
N VAL A 605 1.30 27.29 24.54
CA VAL A 605 2.44 27.99 25.17
C VAL A 605 3.01 27.18 26.35
N ASP A 606 2.19 26.32 26.99
CA ASP A 606 2.51 25.74 28.30
C ASP A 606 2.45 24.19 28.38
N GLY A 607 2.27 23.45 27.28
CA GLY A 607 2.31 21.96 27.27
C GLY A 607 1.20 21.23 28.07
N VAL A 608 0.33 21.98 28.76
CA VAL A 608 -0.78 21.47 29.58
C VAL A 608 -1.81 20.72 28.74
N LEU A 609 -2.19 21.27 27.57
CA LEU A 609 -3.19 20.65 26.71
C LEU A 609 -2.73 19.31 26.11
N PRO A 610 -1.52 19.18 25.51
CA PRO A 610 -0.98 17.87 25.13
C PRO A 610 -0.99 16.87 26.28
N SER A 611 -0.54 17.29 27.47
CA SER A 611 -0.51 16.43 28.67
C SER A 611 -1.90 15.96 29.12
N TYR A 612 -2.92 16.82 28.97
CA TYR A 612 -4.32 16.46 29.24
C TYR A 612 -4.83 15.46 28.20
N LEU A 613 -4.64 15.73 26.91
CA LEU A 613 -5.12 14.86 25.82
C LEU A 613 -4.46 13.47 25.85
N LEU A 614 -3.21 13.36 26.32
CA LEU A 614 -2.54 12.10 26.63
C LEU A 614 -3.19 11.26 27.75
N LYS A 615 -4.28 11.73 28.37
CA LYS A 615 -5.11 10.90 29.27
C LYS A 615 -6.28 10.23 28.54
N HIS A 616 -6.69 10.77 27.39
CA HIS A 616 -7.88 10.34 26.63
C HIS A 616 -7.54 9.63 25.31
N TRP A 617 -6.28 9.25 25.12
CA TRP A 617 -5.76 8.64 23.89
C TRP A 617 -6.12 7.15 23.74
N ALA A 618 -6.48 6.43 24.80
CA ALA A 618 -6.64 4.96 24.77
C ALA A 618 -7.86 4.46 23.97
N ASN A 619 -8.67 5.35 23.41
CA ASN A 619 -9.77 4.99 22.52
C ASN A 619 -9.24 4.76 21.09
N LEU A 620 -9.48 3.57 20.53
CA LEU A 620 -9.00 3.15 19.21
C LEU A 620 -9.46 4.10 18.09
N ASP A 621 -10.70 4.60 18.14
CA ASP A 621 -11.25 5.53 17.15
C ASP A 621 -10.52 6.88 17.18
N ILE A 622 -10.18 7.35 18.39
CA ILE A 622 -9.37 8.56 18.58
C ILE A 622 -7.95 8.33 18.04
N MET A 623 -7.35 7.17 18.31
CA MET A 623 -6.01 6.86 17.80
C MET A 623 -5.95 6.81 16.28
N GLU A 624 -6.91 6.18 15.61
CA GLU A 624 -6.98 6.16 14.15
C GLU A 624 -7.05 7.59 13.59
N GLN A 625 -7.82 8.46 14.23
CA GLN A 625 -7.91 9.84 13.82
C GLN A 625 -6.62 10.63 14.09
N ILE A 626 -5.97 10.42 15.23
CA ILE A 626 -4.66 11.03 15.53
C ILE A 626 -3.65 10.60 14.48
N LEU A 627 -3.55 9.30 14.17
CA LEU A 627 -2.60 8.80 13.18
C LEU A 627 -2.88 9.41 11.80
N SER A 628 -4.14 9.44 11.37
CA SER A 628 -4.51 10.01 10.07
C SER A 628 -4.28 11.51 9.95
N THR A 629 -4.52 12.28 11.02
CA THR A 629 -4.34 13.75 11.04
C THR A 629 -2.88 14.18 11.26
N SER A 630 -2.10 13.39 11.99
CA SER A 630 -0.71 13.71 12.36
C SER A 630 0.34 13.25 11.35
N LYS A 631 0.02 12.31 10.45
CA LYS A 631 0.99 11.63 9.55
C LYS A 631 1.96 12.56 8.81
N ARG A 632 1.50 13.75 8.43
CA ARG A 632 2.31 14.75 7.70
C ARG A 632 3.41 15.40 8.55
N TYR A 633 3.32 15.32 9.88
CA TYR A 633 4.30 15.91 10.81
C TYR A 633 5.26 14.90 11.38
N TRP A 634 5.06 13.59 11.17
CA TRP A 634 5.87 12.54 11.81
C TRP A 634 7.37 12.71 11.56
N LEU A 635 7.73 13.22 10.39
CA LEU A 635 9.12 13.37 9.95
C LEU A 635 9.62 14.82 9.96
N ASP A 636 8.84 15.75 10.51
CA ASP A 636 9.22 17.15 10.67
C ASP A 636 9.92 17.34 12.02
N THR A 637 11.24 17.55 11.98
CA THR A 637 12.05 17.71 13.20
C THR A 637 11.71 18.98 13.98
N SER A 638 11.11 19.98 13.33
CA SER A 638 10.69 21.23 13.97
C SER A 638 9.34 21.14 14.67
N ASN A 639 8.55 20.10 14.37
CA ASN A 639 7.21 19.94 14.92
C ASN A 639 7.24 19.21 16.28
N GLN A 640 6.68 19.84 17.32
CA GLN A 640 6.58 19.24 18.66
C GLN A 640 5.74 17.95 18.70
N PHE A 641 4.90 17.70 17.69
CA PHE A 641 4.06 16.52 17.55
C PHE A 641 4.53 15.56 16.46
N ASN A 642 5.83 15.56 16.19
CA ASN A 642 6.46 14.59 15.30
C ASN A 642 6.41 13.16 15.85
N PHE A 643 7.09 12.22 15.18
CA PHE A 643 6.97 10.81 15.54
C PHE A 643 7.47 10.50 16.96
N ASN A 644 8.30 11.32 17.60
CA ASN A 644 8.65 11.13 19.01
C ASN A 644 7.41 11.17 19.92
N TYR A 645 6.49 12.10 19.64
CA TYR A 645 5.25 12.24 20.37
C TYR A 645 4.32 11.04 20.12
N ILE A 646 4.21 10.61 18.86
CA ILE A 646 3.41 9.44 18.46
C ILE A 646 3.96 8.16 19.08
N ALA A 647 5.28 7.93 19.02
CA ALA A 647 5.93 6.81 19.67
C ALA A 647 5.58 6.77 21.16
N SER A 648 5.63 7.90 21.87
CA SER A 648 5.28 7.95 23.30
C SER A 648 3.85 7.49 23.64
N MET A 649 2.93 7.61 22.68
CA MET A 649 1.57 7.08 22.78
C MET A 649 1.54 5.58 22.45
N LEU A 650 2.15 5.18 21.34
CA LEU A 650 2.20 3.78 20.91
C LEU A 650 2.87 2.86 21.95
N MET A 651 3.90 3.35 22.64
CA MET A 651 4.60 2.62 23.71
C MET A 651 3.71 2.23 24.89
N ARG A 652 2.56 2.89 25.06
CA ARG A 652 1.64 2.64 26.18
C ARG A 652 0.53 1.63 25.82
N LEU A 653 0.44 1.22 24.57
CA LEU A 653 -0.57 0.26 24.10
C LEU A 653 -0.20 -1.15 24.53
N ARG A 654 -1.23 -1.98 24.82
CA ARG A 654 -1.06 -3.42 24.86
C ARG A 654 -0.77 -3.93 23.45
N ALA A 655 -0.14 -5.09 23.31
CA ALA A 655 0.22 -5.64 22.00
C ALA A 655 -0.98 -5.74 21.04
N TRP A 656 -2.13 -6.21 21.56
CA TRP A 656 -3.36 -6.31 20.79
C TRP A 656 -3.87 -4.96 20.27
N ASP A 657 -3.86 -3.94 21.14
CA ASP A 657 -4.31 -2.60 20.77
C ASP A 657 -3.31 -1.92 19.80
N LEU A 658 -2.01 -2.20 19.93
CA LEU A 658 -0.98 -1.75 18.99
C LEU A 658 -1.19 -2.38 17.59
N ASP A 659 -1.58 -3.65 17.53
CA ASP A 659 -1.91 -4.31 16.27
C ASP A 659 -3.16 -3.71 15.62
N LEU A 660 -4.22 -3.50 16.39
CA LEU A 660 -5.49 -2.94 15.89
C LEU A 660 -5.43 -1.44 15.56
N THR A 661 -4.42 -0.72 16.06
CA THR A 661 -4.19 0.69 15.72
C THR A 661 -3.08 0.85 14.69
N TRP A 662 -1.84 0.64 15.11
CA TRP A 662 -0.64 0.99 14.34
C TRP A 662 -0.32 -0.03 13.26
N ASN A 663 -0.35 -1.33 13.55
CA ASN A 663 -0.10 -2.35 12.52
C ASN A 663 -1.20 -2.34 11.45
N LEU A 664 -2.47 -2.22 11.86
CA LEU A 664 -3.59 -2.03 10.94
C LEU A 664 -3.45 -0.73 10.13
N HIS A 665 -2.95 0.36 10.73
CA HIS A 665 -2.68 1.60 10.00
C HIS A 665 -1.57 1.42 8.96
N ILE A 666 -0.52 0.66 9.27
CA ILE A 666 0.52 0.27 8.30
C ILE A 666 -0.09 -0.56 7.18
N TYR A 667 -0.90 -1.57 7.50
CA TYR A 667 -1.59 -2.41 6.52
C TYR A 667 -2.49 -1.59 5.59
N LYS A 668 -3.30 -0.68 6.15
CA LYS A 668 -4.16 0.28 5.41
C LYS A 668 -3.37 1.15 4.42
N ASN A 669 -2.11 1.44 4.70
CA ASN A 669 -1.28 2.38 3.95
C ASN A 669 0.04 1.74 3.48
N ALA A 670 0.02 0.43 3.20
CA ALA A 670 1.24 -0.37 2.99
C ALA A 670 2.15 0.20 1.90
N ASP A 671 1.59 0.60 0.75
CA ASP A 671 2.34 1.20 -0.36
C ASP A 671 3.10 2.46 0.07
N ALA A 672 2.46 3.34 0.84
CA ALA A 672 3.06 4.59 1.29
C ALA A 672 4.23 4.34 2.26
N PHE A 673 4.07 3.38 3.19
CA PHE A 673 5.14 2.99 4.10
C PHE A 673 6.28 2.29 3.36
N TYR A 674 5.98 1.42 2.40
CA TYR A 674 6.97 0.75 1.57
C TYR A 674 7.85 1.76 0.81
N GLN A 675 7.21 2.66 0.06
CA GLN A 675 7.91 3.71 -0.69
C GLN A 675 8.72 4.64 0.23
N MET A 676 8.18 4.98 1.40
CA MET A 676 8.88 5.81 2.38
C MET A 676 10.12 5.11 2.93
N VAL A 677 10.04 3.82 3.31
CA VAL A 677 11.21 3.07 3.82
C VAL A 677 12.27 2.92 2.74
N GLU A 678 11.91 2.48 1.51
CA GLU A 678 12.86 2.38 0.40
C GLU A 678 13.56 3.70 0.13
N HIS A 679 12.81 4.78 0.00
CA HIS A 679 13.39 6.10 -0.26
C HIS A 679 14.31 6.57 0.89
N SER A 680 13.96 6.26 2.14
CA SER A 680 14.80 6.59 3.29
C SER A 680 16.12 5.81 3.32
N ILE A 681 16.14 4.57 2.81
CA ILE A 681 17.36 3.75 2.65
C ILE A 681 18.30 4.39 1.61
N GLU A 682 17.76 4.90 0.50
CA GLU A 682 18.57 5.61 -0.51
C GLU A 682 19.18 6.89 0.06
N ILE A 683 18.37 7.69 0.75
CA ILE A 683 18.82 8.96 1.34
C ILE A 683 19.92 8.74 2.38
N ILE A 684 19.78 7.76 3.27
CA ILE A 684 20.79 7.49 4.30
C ILE A 684 22.10 6.98 3.69
N ARG A 685 22.03 6.16 2.63
CA ARG A 685 23.22 5.68 1.90
C ARG A 685 23.95 6.81 1.18
N ASN A 686 23.22 7.79 0.66
CA ASN A 686 23.81 8.94 -0.05
C ASN A 686 24.21 10.10 0.88
N GLY A 687 23.79 10.09 2.15
CA GLY A 687 24.06 11.17 3.11
C GLY A 687 23.30 12.47 2.80
N GLU A 688 22.09 12.37 2.24
CA GLU A 688 21.31 13.51 1.73
C GLU A 688 20.36 14.14 2.78
N ALA A 689 20.39 13.70 4.03
CA ALA A 689 19.54 14.21 5.12
C ALA A 689 20.35 14.66 6.35
N SER A 690 19.76 15.57 7.14
CA SER A 690 20.33 15.97 8.43
C SER A 690 20.27 14.83 9.44
N GLU A 691 21.24 14.80 10.37
CA GLU A 691 21.33 13.80 11.45
C GLU A 691 20.04 13.73 12.29
N GLU A 692 19.48 14.88 12.66
CA GLU A 692 18.20 14.96 13.41
C GLU A 692 17.05 14.24 12.68
N ARG A 693 16.97 14.40 11.36
CA ARG A 693 15.93 13.79 10.53
C ARG A 693 16.14 12.28 10.43
N ILE A 694 17.39 11.84 10.31
CA ILE A 694 17.74 10.41 10.28
C ILE A 694 17.41 9.74 11.62
N HIS A 695 17.67 10.39 12.76
CA HIS A 695 17.28 9.86 14.08
C HIS A 695 15.76 9.72 14.22
N LEU A 696 15.00 10.71 13.73
CA LEU A 696 13.54 10.66 13.74
C LEU A 696 13.02 9.54 12.82
N TRP A 697 13.66 9.32 11.66
CA TRP A 697 13.38 8.16 10.80
C TRP A 697 13.67 6.83 11.48
N ALA A 698 14.80 6.67 12.15
CA ALA A 698 15.13 5.43 12.85
C ALA A 698 14.07 5.07 13.91
N ARG A 699 13.57 6.06 14.66
CA ARG A 699 12.45 5.87 15.58
C ARG A 699 11.17 5.45 14.85
N HIS A 700 10.84 6.10 13.73
CA HIS A 700 9.67 5.75 12.93
C HIS A 700 9.75 4.33 12.34
N VAL A 701 10.88 4.00 11.71
CA VAL A 701 11.14 2.71 11.08
C VAL A 701 11.16 1.57 12.10
N ALA A 702 11.71 1.80 13.31
CA ALA A 702 11.63 0.83 14.39
C ALA A 702 10.19 0.45 14.73
N PHE A 703 9.25 1.41 14.75
CA PHE A 703 7.84 1.10 14.98
C PHE A 703 7.17 0.43 13.78
N ILE A 704 7.64 0.63 12.54
CA ILE A 704 7.10 -0.04 11.35
C ILE A 704 7.40 -1.55 11.37
N SER A 705 8.47 -1.99 12.02
CA SER A 705 8.88 -3.41 12.05
C SER A 705 7.87 -4.34 12.75
N VAL A 706 6.88 -3.78 13.46
CA VAL A 706 5.73 -4.52 14.03
C VAL A 706 4.86 -5.20 12.96
N THR A 707 5.00 -4.77 11.70
CA THR A 707 4.15 -5.19 10.59
C THR A 707 4.15 -6.70 10.32
N ASN A 708 3.02 -7.21 9.85
CA ASN A 708 2.88 -8.59 9.39
C ASN A 708 3.26 -8.77 7.90
N ILE A 709 3.62 -7.67 7.22
CA ILE A 709 4.05 -7.67 5.82
C ILE A 709 5.55 -8.00 5.80
N ARG A 710 5.90 -9.24 5.46
CA ARG A 710 7.28 -9.77 5.61
C ARG A 710 8.32 -8.89 4.92
N LYS A 711 8.07 -8.55 3.65
CA LYS A 711 8.97 -7.73 2.83
C LYS A 711 9.20 -6.33 3.43
N LEU A 712 8.13 -5.69 3.92
CA LEU A 712 8.25 -4.38 4.57
C LEU A 712 9.06 -4.48 5.87
N ARG A 713 8.82 -5.51 6.69
CA ARG A 713 9.60 -5.76 7.92
C ARG A 713 11.09 -5.97 7.62
N GLU A 714 11.41 -6.75 6.58
CA GLU A 714 12.79 -6.94 6.14
C GLU A 714 13.45 -5.63 5.68
N LEU A 715 12.73 -4.77 4.94
CA LEU A 715 13.23 -3.44 4.58
C LEU A 715 13.50 -2.56 5.82
N THR A 716 12.68 -2.67 6.88
CA THR A 716 12.96 -1.94 8.13
C THR A 716 14.30 -2.37 8.74
N ALA A 717 14.63 -3.67 8.70
CA ALA A 717 15.92 -4.17 9.16
C ALA A 717 17.07 -3.63 8.32
N VAL A 718 16.94 -3.60 6.99
CA VAL A 718 17.94 -3.00 6.09
C VAL A 718 18.18 -1.53 6.44
N PHE A 719 17.13 -0.73 6.61
CA PHE A 719 17.27 0.67 7.02
C PHE A 719 18.00 0.80 8.36
N LEU A 720 17.62 0.00 9.36
CA LEU A 720 18.23 0.05 10.70
C LEU A 720 19.70 -0.41 10.68
N LEU A 721 20.08 -1.34 9.79
CA LEU A 721 21.48 -1.70 9.55
C LEU A 721 22.27 -0.54 8.92
N GLU A 722 21.73 0.15 7.90
CA GLU A 722 22.36 1.36 7.33
C GLU A 722 22.50 2.47 8.37
N TYR A 723 21.47 2.67 9.18
CA TYR A 723 21.48 3.63 10.28
C TYR A 723 22.55 3.30 11.33
N GLY A 724 22.59 2.05 11.78
CA GLY A 724 23.56 1.61 12.79
C GLY A 724 25.00 1.59 12.30
N LYS A 725 25.24 1.42 11.00
CA LYS A 725 26.58 1.57 10.41
C LYS A 725 27.14 2.99 10.59
N GLN A 726 26.28 4.01 10.58
CA GLN A 726 26.67 5.41 10.78
C GLN A 726 26.57 5.84 12.25
N TYR A 727 25.56 5.36 12.98
CA TYR A 727 25.24 5.79 14.35
C TYR A 727 25.09 4.59 15.31
N PRO A 728 26.12 3.76 15.53
CA PRO A 728 26.00 2.49 16.26
C PRO A 728 25.55 2.67 17.71
N THR A 729 26.09 3.65 18.44
CA THR A 729 25.67 3.93 19.82
C THR A 729 24.24 4.47 19.90
N LYS A 730 23.77 5.22 18.89
CA LYS A 730 22.39 5.71 18.83
C LYS A 730 21.40 4.59 18.51
N LEU A 731 21.79 3.61 17.68
CA LEU A 731 20.98 2.39 17.51
C LEU A 731 20.90 1.61 18.83
N ALA A 732 22.00 1.50 19.58
CA ALA A 732 21.97 0.90 20.91
C ALA A 732 21.12 1.70 21.92
N ASP A 733 21.15 3.04 21.90
CA ASP A 733 20.23 3.88 22.70
C ASP A 733 18.77 3.54 22.36
N LEU A 734 18.46 3.40 21.07
CA LEU A 734 17.12 3.05 20.58
C LEU A 734 16.68 1.65 21.03
N THR A 735 17.58 0.66 20.98
CA THR A 735 17.34 -0.70 21.48
C THR A 735 17.05 -0.69 22.99
N VAL A 736 17.79 0.11 23.76
CA VAL A 736 17.55 0.26 25.21
C VAL A 736 16.19 0.92 25.47
N GLU A 737 15.85 1.99 24.73
CA GLU A 737 14.60 2.72 24.89
C GLU A 737 13.37 1.84 24.63
N TYR A 738 13.47 0.93 23.65
CA TYR A 738 12.35 0.11 23.18
C TYR A 738 12.45 -1.36 23.59
N PHE A 739 13.31 -1.72 24.55
CA PHE A 739 13.54 -3.13 24.89
C PHE A 739 12.29 -3.86 25.40
N ASN A 740 11.51 -3.21 26.26
CA ASN A 740 10.33 -3.81 26.93
C ASN A 740 9.00 -3.42 26.29
N LEU A 741 8.97 -3.16 24.97
CA LEU A 741 7.69 -2.89 24.31
C LEU A 741 6.78 -4.12 24.35
N ALA A 742 5.47 -3.87 24.40
CA ALA A 742 4.47 -4.92 24.47
C ALA A 742 4.52 -5.87 23.26
N ASP A 743 4.99 -5.40 22.11
CA ASP A 743 5.23 -6.22 20.92
C ASP A 743 6.73 -6.44 20.68
N SER A 744 7.15 -7.71 20.78
CA SER A 744 8.56 -8.09 20.70
C SER A 744 9.15 -7.96 19.30
N TYR A 745 8.37 -7.83 18.22
CA TYR A 745 8.94 -7.66 16.86
C TYR A 745 9.81 -6.40 16.75
N ILE A 746 9.44 -5.32 17.44
CA ILE A 746 10.23 -4.08 17.47
C ILE A 746 11.59 -4.34 18.12
N THR A 747 11.58 -4.93 19.32
CA THR A 747 12.80 -5.25 20.07
C THR A 747 13.67 -6.29 19.36
N GLN A 748 13.07 -7.35 18.81
CA GLN A 748 13.76 -8.37 18.02
C GLN A 748 14.53 -7.72 16.87
N THR A 749 13.84 -6.89 16.07
CA THR A 749 14.45 -6.20 14.92
C THR A 749 15.62 -5.33 15.36
N LEU A 750 15.45 -4.50 16.40
CA LEU A 750 16.51 -3.61 16.90
C LEU A 750 17.71 -4.39 17.46
N THR A 751 17.47 -5.48 18.18
CA THR A 751 18.51 -6.31 18.79
C THR A 751 19.29 -7.10 17.74
N GLN A 752 18.60 -7.67 16.75
CA GLN A 752 19.24 -8.29 15.61
C GLN A 752 20.05 -7.26 14.82
N CYS A 753 19.50 -6.08 14.53
CA CYS A 753 20.21 -5.05 13.75
C CYS A 753 21.46 -4.55 14.47
N ILE A 754 21.44 -4.32 15.79
CA ILE A 754 22.66 -3.91 16.51
C ILE A 754 23.71 -5.03 16.52
N TYR A 755 23.28 -6.29 16.58
CA TYR A 755 24.20 -7.42 16.41
C TYR A 755 24.75 -7.50 14.97
N GLY A 756 23.90 -7.35 13.95
CA GLY A 756 24.31 -7.31 12.55
C GLY A 756 25.29 -6.17 12.25
N VAL A 757 25.09 -4.99 12.83
CA VAL A 757 26.05 -3.86 12.75
C VAL A 757 27.39 -4.26 13.36
N ALA A 758 27.39 -4.94 14.51
CA ALA A 758 28.61 -5.42 15.13
C ALA A 758 29.33 -6.46 14.24
N LEU A 759 28.60 -7.37 13.59
CA LEU A 759 29.14 -8.33 12.62
C LEU A 759 29.71 -7.64 11.37
N ILE A 760 29.02 -6.64 10.85
CA ILE A 760 29.44 -5.88 9.66
C ILE A 760 30.72 -5.07 9.95
N LEU A 761 30.77 -4.42 11.12
CA LEU A 761 31.87 -3.52 11.52
C LEU A 761 32.94 -4.20 12.39
N GLN A 762 32.90 -5.53 12.54
CA GLN A 762 33.82 -6.27 13.43
C GLN A 762 35.31 -6.17 13.08
N ASN A 763 35.63 -5.61 11.91
CA ASN A 763 36.99 -5.37 11.43
C ASN A 763 37.35 -3.87 11.37
N ASP A 764 36.39 -2.97 11.67
CA ASP A 764 36.63 -1.53 11.77
C ASP A 764 37.19 -1.19 13.16
N THR A 765 38.41 -0.67 13.17
CA THR A 765 39.12 -0.34 14.42
C THR A 765 38.44 0.77 15.22
N ASN A 766 37.81 1.74 14.56
CA ASN A 766 37.08 2.82 15.24
C ASN A 766 35.83 2.26 15.92
N PHE A 767 35.07 1.41 15.23
CA PHE A 767 33.90 0.76 15.83
C PHE A 767 34.27 -0.07 17.06
N ILE A 768 35.28 -0.92 16.94
CA ILE A 768 35.73 -1.82 18.01
C ILE A 768 36.15 -1.03 19.24
N ASN A 769 36.97 0.00 19.06
CA ASN A 769 37.55 0.76 20.18
C ASN A 769 36.55 1.74 20.81
N ASP A 770 35.75 2.42 19.98
CA ASP A 770 34.95 3.56 20.45
C ASP A 770 33.51 3.17 20.82
N HIS A 771 32.96 2.09 20.23
CA HIS A 771 31.54 1.78 20.34
C HIS A 771 31.24 0.39 20.92
N LEU A 772 31.94 -0.67 20.49
CA LEU A 772 31.57 -2.07 20.80
C LEU A 772 31.48 -2.34 22.30
N LYS A 773 32.44 -1.86 23.10
CA LYS A 773 32.42 -2.03 24.57
C LYS A 773 31.18 -1.42 25.21
N SER A 774 30.86 -0.16 24.85
CA SER A 774 29.70 0.53 25.42
C SER A 774 28.39 -0.15 25.02
N ILE A 775 28.30 -0.67 23.80
CA ILE A 775 27.11 -1.40 23.33
C ILE A 775 26.97 -2.71 24.11
N ALA A 776 28.05 -3.50 24.23
CA ALA A 776 28.04 -4.76 24.97
C ALA A 776 27.61 -4.57 26.43
N GLN A 777 28.13 -3.55 27.12
CA GLN A 777 27.74 -3.26 28.51
C GLN A 777 26.24 -2.94 28.64
N ARG A 778 25.67 -2.15 27.72
CA ARG A 778 24.25 -1.82 27.75
C ARG A 778 23.37 -3.05 27.52
N LEU A 779 23.71 -3.88 26.54
CA LEU A 779 22.94 -5.09 26.23
C LEU A 779 23.07 -6.16 27.34
N TYR A 780 24.24 -6.26 27.97
CA TYR A 780 24.43 -7.07 29.17
C TYR A 780 23.47 -6.64 30.29
N MET A 781 23.39 -5.34 30.58
CA MET A 781 22.48 -4.79 31.60
C MET A 781 21.00 -5.03 31.30
N LEU A 782 20.62 -5.19 30.03
CA LEU A 782 19.24 -5.49 29.66
C LEU A 782 18.86 -6.94 29.91
N GLN A 783 19.76 -7.90 29.64
CA GLN A 783 19.39 -9.33 29.55
C GLN A 783 20.13 -10.26 30.52
N PHE A 784 21.42 -10.05 30.79
CA PHE A 784 22.29 -11.01 31.50
C PHE A 784 22.68 -10.59 32.93
N ASP A 785 22.58 -9.29 33.23
CA ASP A 785 22.73 -8.76 34.59
C ASP A 785 21.67 -9.39 35.52
N PRO A 786 22.05 -10.10 36.59
CA PRO A 786 21.11 -10.73 37.52
C PRO A 786 20.06 -9.77 38.10
N ASP A 787 20.38 -8.48 38.21
CA ASP A 787 19.48 -7.45 38.75
C ASP A 787 18.62 -6.77 37.66
N SER A 788 18.73 -7.22 36.40
CA SER A 788 17.93 -6.66 35.31
C SER A 788 16.44 -6.90 35.52
N LYS A 789 15.66 -5.82 35.41
CA LYS A 789 14.19 -5.86 35.37
C LYS A 789 13.63 -5.86 33.95
N ASN A 790 14.52 -5.86 32.96
CA ASN A 790 14.18 -5.73 31.54
C ASN A 790 14.34 -7.05 30.78
N ALA A 791 14.84 -8.11 31.43
CA ALA A 791 15.09 -9.37 30.74
C ALA A 791 13.79 -9.95 30.16
N VAL A 792 13.89 -10.53 28.97
CA VAL A 792 12.78 -11.16 28.24
C VAL A 792 13.08 -12.63 27.96
N PHE A 793 12.05 -13.44 27.75
CA PHE A 793 12.21 -14.85 27.37
C PHE A 793 12.55 -15.05 25.89
N ASP A 794 12.53 -14.01 25.07
CA ASP A 794 12.67 -14.15 23.62
C ASP A 794 14.05 -14.71 23.21
N TYR A 795 14.03 -15.84 22.50
CA TYR A 795 15.22 -16.54 22.00
C TYR A 795 16.06 -15.68 21.06
N ILE A 796 15.45 -14.96 20.11
CA ILE A 796 16.19 -14.18 19.10
C ILE A 796 16.95 -13.04 19.77
N ILE A 797 16.30 -12.38 20.74
CA ILE A 797 16.92 -11.31 21.54
C ILE A 797 18.09 -11.88 22.35
N THR A 798 17.86 -13.00 23.05
CA THR A 798 18.90 -13.63 23.89
C THR A 798 20.09 -14.08 23.06
N ASP A 799 19.87 -14.77 21.93
CA ASP A 799 20.89 -15.22 20.99
C ASP A 799 21.71 -14.04 20.46
N SER A 800 21.04 -12.98 20.00
CA SER A 800 21.71 -11.80 19.41
C SER A 800 22.55 -11.05 20.43
N ILE A 801 22.02 -10.83 21.65
CA ILE A 801 22.79 -10.16 22.72
C ILE A 801 23.99 -11.01 23.09
N LYS A 802 23.80 -12.29 23.37
CA LYS A 802 24.88 -13.20 23.77
C LYS A 802 26.02 -13.18 22.76
N HIS A 803 25.74 -13.29 21.46
CA HIS A 803 26.83 -13.34 20.47
C HIS A 803 27.50 -11.98 20.24
N LEU A 804 26.79 -10.86 20.44
CA LEU A 804 27.44 -9.55 20.50
C LEU A 804 28.38 -9.43 21.70
N LEU A 805 27.98 -9.96 22.87
CA LEU A 805 28.82 -10.03 24.06
C LEU A 805 30.08 -10.88 23.81
N ASP A 806 29.92 -12.05 23.18
CA ASP A 806 31.04 -12.91 22.79
C ASP A 806 31.99 -12.22 21.81
N LEU A 807 31.46 -11.45 20.84
CA LEU A 807 32.31 -10.67 19.95
C LEU A 807 33.13 -9.63 20.72
N ALA A 808 32.53 -8.94 21.69
CA ALA A 808 33.23 -7.97 22.52
C ALA A 808 34.34 -8.61 23.39
N ILE A 809 34.09 -9.83 23.88
CA ILE A 809 35.08 -10.65 24.62
C ILE A 809 36.18 -11.12 23.67
N HIS A 810 35.82 -11.65 22.51
CA HIS A 810 36.75 -12.13 21.50
C HIS A 810 37.69 -11.02 21.00
N LYS A 811 37.16 -9.80 20.79
CA LYS A 811 37.94 -8.61 20.42
C LYS A 811 38.70 -7.98 21.59
N LYS A 812 38.60 -8.54 22.80
CA LYS A 812 39.28 -8.10 24.03
C LYS A 812 38.98 -6.64 24.41
N VAL A 813 37.80 -6.14 24.04
CA VAL A 813 37.33 -4.81 24.46
C VAL A 813 36.47 -4.89 25.72
N TRP A 814 36.01 -6.10 26.07
CA TRP A 814 35.29 -6.36 27.31
C TRP A 814 35.76 -7.68 27.94
N GLU A 815 36.25 -7.61 29.17
CA GLU A 815 36.75 -8.76 29.93
C GLU A 815 35.90 -8.91 31.21
N PRO A 816 34.75 -9.62 31.15
CA PRO A 816 33.90 -9.82 32.32
C PRO A 816 34.55 -10.78 33.33
N GLU A 817 34.16 -10.67 34.60
CA GLU A 817 34.56 -11.62 35.65
C GLU A 817 34.12 -13.05 35.30
N ALA A 818 34.82 -14.06 35.82
CA ALA A 818 34.58 -15.47 35.49
C ALA A 818 33.13 -15.93 35.74
N THR A 819 32.48 -15.38 36.78
CA THR A 819 31.06 -15.63 37.10
C THR A 819 30.13 -15.09 36.02
N ILE A 820 30.37 -13.85 35.56
CA ILE A 820 29.61 -13.20 34.49
C ILE A 820 29.84 -13.93 33.16
N ALA A 821 31.10 -14.24 32.85
CA ALA A 821 31.45 -15.00 31.65
C ALA A 821 30.79 -16.39 31.63
N GLY A 822 30.72 -17.07 32.78
CA GLY A 822 30.00 -18.34 32.93
C GLY A 822 28.50 -18.20 32.64
N ARG A 823 27.86 -17.16 33.19
CA ARG A 823 26.43 -16.89 32.93
C ARG A 823 26.13 -16.65 31.45
N ILE A 824 26.97 -15.86 30.76
CA ILE A 824 26.81 -15.58 29.32
C ILE A 824 26.94 -16.89 28.53
N ARG A 825 27.97 -17.70 28.82
CA ARG A 825 28.23 -18.98 28.15
C ARG A 825 27.09 -19.99 28.33
N GLU A 826 26.49 -20.01 29.51
CA GLU A 826 25.38 -20.93 29.84
C GLU A 826 24.00 -20.36 29.49
N TYR A 827 23.93 -19.22 28.78
CA TYR A 827 22.68 -18.53 28.45
C TYR A 827 21.80 -18.22 29.69
N LYS A 828 22.43 -17.99 30.85
CA LYS A 828 21.75 -17.65 32.10
C LYS A 828 21.44 -16.16 32.16
N THR A 829 20.26 -15.81 31.69
CA THR A 829 19.69 -14.45 31.75
C THR A 829 19.27 -14.10 33.19
N ALA A 830 18.95 -12.82 33.43
CA ALA A 830 18.15 -12.46 34.61
C ALA A 830 16.80 -13.15 34.50
N GLU A 831 16.22 -13.63 35.61
CA GLU A 831 14.87 -14.24 35.56
C GLU A 831 13.86 -13.19 35.07
N PRO A 832 13.27 -13.37 33.88
CA PRO A 832 12.14 -12.54 33.46
C PRO A 832 10.97 -12.78 34.42
N SER A 833 9.88 -12.02 34.30
CA SER A 833 8.63 -12.30 35.04
C SER A 833 8.27 -13.79 34.99
N GLN A 834 7.66 -14.35 36.05
CA GLN A 834 7.31 -15.78 36.10
C GLN A 834 6.63 -16.28 34.81
N TRP A 835 7.12 -17.38 34.25
CA TRP A 835 6.52 -18.03 33.09
C TRP A 835 5.05 -18.38 33.39
N PRO A 836 4.11 -18.10 32.47
CA PRO A 836 2.68 -18.31 32.74
C PRO A 836 2.36 -19.79 32.95
N ILE A 837 1.61 -20.09 34.02
CA ILE A 837 1.22 -21.46 34.35
C ILE A 837 -0.02 -21.83 33.52
N ALA A 838 0.08 -22.88 32.72
CA ALA A 838 -1.04 -23.44 31.99
C ALA A 838 -2.13 -23.91 32.96
N ASN A 839 -3.33 -23.33 32.87
CA ASN A 839 -4.46 -23.74 33.69
C ASN A 839 -5.05 -25.08 33.18
N GLU A 840 -5.77 -25.80 34.05
CA GLU A 840 -6.35 -27.11 33.74
C GLU A 840 -7.30 -27.04 32.54
N ARG A 841 -8.05 -25.94 32.40
CA ARG A 841 -8.91 -25.69 31.23
C ARG A 841 -8.14 -25.60 29.93
N THR A 842 -6.95 -24.99 29.89
CA THR A 842 -6.13 -24.90 28.68
C THR A 842 -5.61 -26.28 28.28
N ARG A 843 -5.23 -27.10 29.26
CA ARG A 843 -4.81 -28.49 29.03
C ARG A 843 -5.98 -29.32 28.51
N GLU A 844 -7.11 -29.33 29.22
CA GLU A 844 -8.34 -29.99 28.79
C GLU A 844 -8.78 -29.53 27.40
N PHE A 845 -8.76 -28.21 27.14
CA PHE A 845 -9.12 -27.65 25.85
C PHE A 845 -8.20 -28.17 24.74
N ILE A 846 -6.89 -28.29 24.95
CA ILE A 846 -5.98 -28.82 23.92
C ILE A 846 -6.14 -30.33 23.77
N ASP A 847 -6.32 -31.06 24.87
CA ASP A 847 -6.53 -32.52 24.88
C ASP A 847 -7.85 -32.92 24.19
N GLU A 848 -8.90 -32.11 24.34
CA GLU A 848 -10.20 -32.28 23.65
C GLU A 848 -10.08 -32.15 22.12
N HIS A 849 -9.11 -31.36 21.64
CA HIS A 849 -8.81 -31.19 20.20
C HIS A 849 -7.73 -32.19 19.75
N SER A 850 -8.00 -33.48 19.99
CA SER A 850 -7.10 -34.63 19.77
C SER A 850 -6.59 -34.89 18.35
N SER A 851 -7.12 -34.17 17.35
CA SER A 851 -6.63 -34.19 15.96
C SER A 851 -5.86 -32.91 15.66
N TYR A 852 -4.64 -33.03 15.09
CA TYR A 852 -3.84 -31.89 14.62
C TYR A 852 -4.57 -30.99 13.59
N SER A 853 -5.69 -31.44 13.03
CA SER A 853 -6.58 -30.65 12.17
C SER A 853 -7.52 -29.70 12.92
N ASP A 854 -7.76 -29.94 14.22
CA ASP A 854 -8.83 -29.28 14.99
C ASP A 854 -8.29 -28.40 16.14
N LEU A 855 -6.98 -28.12 16.20
CA LEU A 855 -6.42 -27.26 17.26
C LEU A 855 -7.07 -25.85 17.31
N PRO A 856 -7.17 -25.23 18.50
CA PRO A 856 -7.69 -23.87 18.63
C PRO A 856 -6.93 -22.86 17.79
N GLU A 857 -7.67 -21.92 17.21
CA GLU A 857 -7.09 -20.67 16.73
C GLU A 857 -6.30 -20.00 17.88
N PRO A 858 -5.08 -19.48 17.66
CA PRO A 858 -4.44 -19.26 16.37
C PRO A 858 -3.44 -20.34 15.94
N ILE A 859 -3.29 -21.46 16.65
CA ILE A 859 -2.33 -22.52 16.26
C ILE A 859 -2.93 -23.31 15.08
N LYS A 860 -2.14 -23.51 14.02
CA LYS A 860 -2.53 -24.32 12.85
C LYS A 860 -1.57 -25.50 12.68
N MET A 861 -1.92 -26.41 11.78
CA MET A 861 -1.17 -27.65 11.50
C MET A 861 0.31 -27.41 11.16
N ASP A 862 0.63 -26.34 10.40
CA ASP A 862 2.01 -26.00 10.05
C ASP A 862 2.87 -25.74 11.29
N PHE A 863 2.29 -25.05 12.28
CA PHE A 863 2.96 -24.68 13.51
C PHE A 863 3.07 -25.86 14.49
N SER A 864 1.98 -26.60 14.68
CA SER A 864 1.90 -27.70 15.65
C SER A 864 2.69 -28.95 15.25
N ILE A 865 2.73 -29.30 13.95
CA ILE A 865 3.41 -30.52 13.49
C ILE A 865 4.88 -30.26 13.16
N TYR A 866 5.19 -29.12 12.54
CA TYR A 866 6.52 -28.90 11.99
C TYR A 866 7.38 -27.89 12.75
N THR A 867 6.79 -27.00 13.54
CA THR A 867 7.51 -25.88 14.18
C THR A 867 7.77 -26.16 15.67
N ILE A 868 6.72 -26.25 16.50
CA ILE A 868 6.85 -26.48 17.96
C ILE A 868 7.68 -27.73 18.30
N PRO A 869 7.50 -28.88 17.61
CA PRO A 869 8.29 -30.08 17.87
C PRO A 869 9.80 -29.92 17.77
N ARG A 870 10.30 -28.92 17.01
CA ARG A 870 11.74 -28.68 16.85
C ARG A 870 12.41 -28.22 18.13
N LEU A 871 11.67 -27.72 19.11
CA LEU A 871 12.21 -27.24 20.39
C LEU A 871 12.71 -28.39 21.30
N PHE A 872 12.35 -29.63 21.00
CA PHE A 872 12.63 -30.78 21.87
C PHE A 872 13.37 -31.89 21.13
N ASN A 873 14.26 -32.57 21.85
CA ASN A 873 14.88 -33.82 21.40
C ASN A 873 13.97 -35.05 21.60
N ASN A 874 12.96 -34.96 22.47
CA ASN A 874 12.03 -36.06 22.76
C ASN A 874 10.62 -35.76 22.21
N HIS A 875 10.12 -36.63 21.33
CA HIS A 875 8.79 -36.54 20.72
C HIS A 875 7.64 -36.60 21.75
N GLU A 876 7.84 -37.16 22.95
CA GLU A 876 6.80 -37.23 24.00
C GLU A 876 6.48 -35.86 24.63
N ARG A 877 7.37 -34.86 24.53
CA ARG A 877 7.16 -33.51 25.08
C ARG A 877 6.39 -32.57 24.14
N GLN A 878 6.00 -33.03 22.95
CA GLN A 878 5.37 -32.18 21.93
C GLN A 878 4.02 -31.60 22.37
N GLY A 879 3.15 -32.42 22.99
CA GLY A 879 1.85 -31.96 23.50
C GLY A 879 2.00 -30.87 24.55
N GLU A 880 2.93 -31.04 25.48
CA GLU A 880 3.24 -30.01 26.49
C GLU A 880 3.76 -28.72 25.83
N GLY A 881 4.59 -28.81 24.78
CA GLY A 881 5.02 -27.64 24.04
C GLY A 881 3.87 -26.84 23.42
N ILE A 882 2.86 -27.51 22.87
CA ILE A 882 1.66 -26.85 22.33
C ILE A 882 0.91 -26.12 23.46
N VAL A 883 0.74 -26.77 24.62
CA VAL A 883 0.10 -26.17 25.80
C VAL A 883 0.84 -24.92 26.27
N GLN A 884 2.16 -24.96 26.34
CA GLN A 884 2.98 -23.84 26.81
C GLN A 884 2.95 -22.67 25.83
N VAL A 885 3.11 -22.93 24.53
CA VAL A 885 3.02 -21.89 23.49
C VAL A 885 1.62 -21.28 23.47
N TYR A 886 0.56 -22.08 23.52
CA TYR A 886 -0.80 -21.56 23.56
C TYR A 886 -1.08 -20.72 24.80
N THR A 887 -0.63 -21.17 25.97
CA THR A 887 -0.75 -20.40 27.22
C THR A 887 -0.08 -19.04 27.08
N ARG A 888 1.13 -19.01 26.48
CA ARG A 888 1.84 -17.75 26.23
C ARG A 888 1.13 -16.87 25.20
N ILE A 889 0.48 -17.41 24.16
CA ILE A 889 -0.32 -16.62 23.20
C ILE A 889 -1.42 -15.82 23.91
N ILE A 890 -2.13 -16.46 24.85
CA ILE A 890 -3.18 -15.81 25.63
C ILE A 890 -2.59 -14.76 26.58
N ASP A 891 -1.47 -15.07 27.22
CA ASP A 891 -0.74 -14.14 28.11
C ASP A 891 -0.21 -12.89 27.35
N LEU A 892 0.17 -13.05 26.08
CA LEU A 892 0.52 -11.95 25.17
C LEU A 892 -0.70 -11.08 24.78
N GLY A 893 -1.93 -11.47 25.14
CA GLY A 893 -3.15 -10.70 24.96
C GLY A 893 -3.90 -10.95 23.65
N PHE A 894 -3.64 -12.07 22.96
CA PHE A 894 -4.39 -12.42 21.74
C PHE A 894 -5.88 -12.64 22.03
N GLU A 895 -6.77 -12.07 21.22
CA GLU A 895 -8.22 -12.27 21.33
C GLU A 895 -8.76 -13.06 20.13
N HIS A 896 -9.54 -14.12 20.39
CA HIS A 896 -10.12 -14.98 19.34
C HIS A 896 -11.19 -14.30 18.47
N THR A 897 -11.73 -13.16 18.92
CA THR A 897 -12.81 -12.45 18.22
C THR A 897 -12.59 -10.95 18.31
N ILE A 898 -12.53 -10.28 17.16
CA ILE A 898 -12.66 -8.83 17.10
C ILE A 898 -14.13 -8.47 17.36
N GLN A 899 -14.42 -7.67 18.41
CA GLN A 899 -15.80 -7.27 18.74
C GLN A 899 -16.48 -6.54 17.56
N ALA A 900 -17.76 -6.85 17.35
CA ALA A 900 -18.55 -6.59 16.14
C ALA A 900 -18.99 -5.13 15.91
N GLY A 901 -18.08 -4.15 16.04
CA GLY A 901 -18.30 -2.78 15.61
C GLY A 901 -17.89 -2.59 14.15
N SER A 902 -18.84 -2.72 13.21
CA SER A 902 -18.68 -2.63 11.75
C SER A 902 -17.43 -3.31 11.18
N ARG A 903 -17.52 -4.62 10.93
CA ARG A 903 -16.49 -5.38 10.20
C ARG A 903 -16.27 -4.78 8.81
N SER A 904 -15.28 -3.89 8.68
CA SER A 904 -14.77 -3.55 7.35
C SER A 904 -14.06 -4.78 6.81
N VAL A 905 -14.28 -5.13 5.54
CA VAL A 905 -13.59 -6.24 4.84
C VAL A 905 -12.07 -6.19 5.08
N LEU A 906 -11.52 -4.97 5.12
CA LEU A 906 -10.10 -4.71 5.38
C LEU A 906 -9.59 -5.22 6.73
N LEU A 907 -10.41 -5.19 7.78
CA LEU A 907 -10.03 -5.67 9.11
C LEU A 907 -10.01 -7.20 9.15
N GLU A 908 -10.96 -7.85 8.47
CA GLU A 908 -10.94 -9.31 8.29
C GLU A 908 -9.73 -9.74 7.44
N ASP A 909 -9.42 -8.99 6.38
CA ASP A 909 -8.24 -9.21 5.53
C ASP A 909 -6.93 -9.08 6.31
N PHE A 910 -6.78 -8.04 7.12
CA PHE A 910 -5.63 -7.87 8.02
C PHE A 910 -5.50 -9.04 9.00
N TYR A 911 -6.61 -9.42 9.64
CA TYR A 911 -6.64 -10.49 10.64
C TYR A 911 -6.25 -11.86 10.04
N HIS A 912 -6.80 -12.18 8.86
CA HIS A 912 -6.57 -13.45 8.17
C HIS A 912 -5.33 -13.46 7.25
N GLY A 913 -4.69 -12.33 7.03
CA GLY A 913 -3.45 -12.22 6.24
C GLY A 913 -3.71 -12.26 4.72
N SER A 914 -4.72 -11.53 4.25
CA SER A 914 -4.99 -11.37 2.81
C SER A 914 -3.89 -10.51 2.15
N SER A 915 -3.47 -10.93 0.94
CA SER A 915 -2.49 -10.20 0.14
C SER A 915 -3.10 -8.89 -0.39
N LEU A 916 -2.43 -7.75 -0.14
CA LEU A 916 -2.84 -6.43 -0.63
C LEU A 916 -2.49 -6.24 -2.12
N ASP A 917 -1.29 -6.69 -2.51
CA ASP A 917 -0.76 -6.73 -3.88
C ASP A 917 0.27 -7.89 -3.95
N LYS A 918 0.54 -8.45 -5.15
CA LYS A 918 1.65 -9.39 -5.36
C LYS A 918 3.01 -8.71 -5.13
N GLU A 919 3.16 -7.42 -5.42
CA GLU A 919 4.46 -6.72 -5.33
C GLU A 919 4.90 -6.41 -3.88
N LEU A 920 3.93 -6.26 -2.96
CA LEU A 920 4.16 -6.01 -1.54
C LEU A 920 4.54 -7.27 -0.75
N GLY A 921 4.46 -8.45 -1.38
CA GLY A 921 4.87 -9.73 -0.81
C GLY A 921 3.85 -10.35 0.14
N ARG A 922 4.30 -11.38 0.87
CA ARG A 922 3.45 -12.20 1.75
C ARG A 922 3.08 -11.44 3.03
N VAL A 923 1.79 -11.45 3.36
CA VAL A 923 1.26 -11.00 4.65
C VAL A 923 0.99 -12.22 5.53
N ASP A 924 1.56 -12.26 6.74
CA ASP A 924 1.20 -13.28 7.71
C ASP A 924 -0.10 -12.89 8.44
N ARG A 925 -0.99 -13.88 8.63
CA ARG A 925 -2.19 -13.70 9.46
C ARG A 925 -1.80 -13.26 10.88
N LEU A 926 -2.62 -12.43 11.52
CA LEU A 926 -2.32 -11.88 12.84
C LEU A 926 -2.07 -12.97 13.88
N GLY A 927 -2.90 -14.03 13.89
CA GLY A 927 -2.69 -15.16 14.78
C GLY A 927 -1.33 -15.87 14.60
N LYS A 928 -0.76 -15.90 13.38
CA LYS A 928 0.56 -16.52 13.13
C LYS A 928 1.69 -15.69 13.72
N LYS A 929 1.56 -14.35 13.75
CA LYS A 929 2.49 -13.47 14.46
C LYS A 929 2.53 -13.81 15.96
N TYR A 930 1.39 -13.95 16.62
CA TYR A 930 1.34 -14.34 18.04
C TYR A 930 1.91 -15.74 18.28
N CYS A 931 1.68 -16.70 17.38
CA CYS A 931 2.34 -18.01 17.45
C CYS A 931 3.86 -17.89 17.44
N TRP A 932 4.44 -17.11 16.52
CA TRP A 932 5.89 -16.90 16.45
C TRP A 932 6.45 -16.24 17.71
N ARG A 933 5.77 -15.21 18.23
CA ARG A 933 6.19 -14.54 19.47
C ARG A 933 6.21 -15.49 20.66
N ALA A 934 5.12 -16.24 20.87
CA ALA A 934 5.04 -17.23 21.93
C ALA A 934 6.04 -18.39 21.76
N PHE A 935 6.31 -18.81 20.52
CA PHE A 935 7.32 -19.81 20.21
C PHE A 935 8.72 -19.36 20.59
N PHE A 936 9.13 -18.14 20.21
CA PHE A 936 10.47 -17.64 20.55
C PHE A 936 10.62 -17.32 22.04
N ASP A 937 9.57 -16.87 22.72
CA ASP A 937 9.56 -16.76 24.18
C ASP A 937 9.75 -18.14 24.84
N TYR A 938 9.00 -19.15 24.40
CA TYR A 938 9.13 -20.49 24.97
C TYR A 938 10.49 -21.13 24.66
N ALA A 939 11.03 -20.88 23.47
CA ALA A 939 12.37 -21.31 23.10
C ALA A 939 13.43 -20.71 24.03
N GLY A 940 13.37 -19.41 24.36
CA GLY A 940 14.35 -18.81 25.27
C GLY A 940 14.11 -19.21 26.74
N TYR A 941 12.88 -19.48 27.17
CA TYR A 941 12.61 -20.13 28.44
C TYR A 941 13.29 -21.51 28.54
N LEU A 942 13.15 -22.35 27.51
CA LEU A 942 13.84 -23.64 27.45
C LEU A 942 15.37 -23.48 27.41
N LEU A 943 15.87 -22.47 26.68
CA LEU A 943 17.30 -22.19 26.56
C LEU A 943 17.92 -21.83 27.92
N GLN A 944 17.29 -20.92 28.67
CA GLN A 944 17.73 -20.52 30.00
C GLN A 944 17.76 -21.70 30.99
N ASN A 945 16.87 -22.68 30.81
CA ASN A 945 16.79 -23.89 31.62
C ASN A 945 17.70 -25.03 31.13
N GLY A 946 18.38 -24.86 29.99
CA GLY A 946 19.22 -25.90 29.38
C GLY A 946 18.42 -27.06 28.77
N GLU A 947 17.15 -26.83 28.44
CA GLU A 947 16.21 -27.84 27.92
C GLU A 947 15.97 -27.73 26.40
N LEU A 948 16.43 -26.64 25.77
CA LEU A 948 16.26 -26.41 24.33
C LEU A 948 17.20 -27.32 23.52
N SER A 949 16.68 -27.89 22.43
CA SER A 949 17.36 -28.77 21.46
C SER A 949 18.43 -28.09 20.57
N VAL A 950 19.08 -27.04 21.06
CA VAL A 950 20.16 -26.30 20.35
C VAL A 950 21.55 -26.75 20.78
N PHE A 951 21.65 -27.57 21.84
CA PHE A 951 22.91 -28.13 22.30
C PHE A 951 23.03 -29.61 21.93
N GLY A 952 24.05 -29.95 21.14
CA GLY A 952 24.40 -31.35 20.86
C GLY A 952 25.32 -31.93 21.93
N HIS A 953 25.02 -33.12 22.44
CA HIS A 953 25.97 -33.90 23.25
C HIS A 953 26.97 -34.61 22.32
N LYS A 954 28.24 -34.21 22.39
CA LYS A 954 29.36 -34.91 21.77
C LYS A 954 30.44 -35.16 22.82
N ASP A 955 31.28 -36.17 22.59
CA ASP A 955 32.31 -36.67 23.53
C ASP A 955 33.34 -35.60 24.00
N GLU A 956 33.36 -34.41 23.38
CA GLU A 956 34.32 -33.32 23.63
C GLU A 956 33.67 -31.97 24.05
N GLY A 957 32.35 -31.92 24.27
CA GLY A 957 31.69 -30.71 24.80
C GLY A 957 30.26 -30.44 24.28
N LEU A 958 29.63 -29.39 24.81
CA LEU A 958 28.36 -28.85 24.30
C LEU A 958 28.62 -28.06 23.01
N GLN A 959 27.99 -28.45 21.90
CA GLN A 959 28.03 -27.68 20.65
C GLN A 959 26.69 -26.94 20.45
N TYR A 960 26.74 -25.61 20.27
CA TYR A 960 25.56 -24.79 20.01
C TYR A 960 25.21 -24.77 18.52
N SER A 961 23.95 -24.99 18.19
CA SER A 961 23.39 -24.85 16.84
C SER A 961 22.14 -23.99 16.92
N ARG A 962 22.17 -22.82 16.26
CA ARG A 962 21.04 -21.89 16.21
C ARG A 962 19.79 -22.55 15.63
N LEU A 963 18.61 -22.13 16.09
CA LEU A 963 17.33 -22.59 15.55
C LEU A 963 17.20 -22.26 14.06
N SER A 964 16.66 -23.21 13.28
CA SER A 964 16.45 -23.05 11.85
C SER A 964 15.32 -22.11 11.48
N ASP A 965 14.50 -21.69 12.45
CA ASP A 965 13.38 -20.76 12.28
C ASP A 965 13.81 -19.28 12.25
N ILE A 966 15.11 -18.99 12.35
CA ILE A 966 15.66 -17.66 12.10
C ILE A 966 15.78 -17.46 10.57
N ASP A 967 14.92 -16.60 10.04
CA ASP A 967 14.62 -16.49 8.60
C ASP A 967 15.78 -15.97 7.73
N TYR A 968 16.73 -15.18 8.27
CA TYR A 968 17.78 -14.52 7.47
C TYR A 968 19.09 -14.21 8.23
N ASP A 969 20.20 -14.15 7.48
CA ASP A 969 21.52 -13.73 7.97
C ASP A 969 21.58 -12.21 8.12
N ILE A 970 21.60 -11.74 9.37
CA ILE A 970 21.58 -10.30 9.70
C ILE A 970 22.90 -9.58 9.38
N SER A 971 23.99 -10.31 9.10
CA SER A 971 25.24 -9.72 8.63
C SER A 971 25.18 -9.28 7.16
N LEU A 972 24.11 -9.65 6.44
CA LEU A 972 23.81 -9.29 5.05
C LEU A 972 25.05 -9.44 4.14
N PRO A 973 25.63 -10.65 4.02
CA PRO A 973 26.83 -10.86 3.23
C PRO A 973 26.57 -10.53 1.76
N LYS A 974 27.54 -9.87 1.12
CA LYS A 974 27.46 -9.52 -0.30
C LYS A 974 27.41 -10.79 -1.17
N THR A 975 26.43 -10.90 -2.06
CA THR A 975 26.28 -12.08 -2.93
C THR A 975 27.15 -12.05 -4.20
N ASN A 976 27.44 -10.87 -4.74
CA ASN A 976 28.27 -10.69 -5.93
C ASN A 976 29.75 -10.44 -5.57
N TYR A 977 30.42 -11.46 -5.03
CA TYR A 977 31.85 -11.39 -4.64
C TYR A 977 32.78 -12.25 -5.49
N LYS A 978 32.24 -13.21 -6.26
CA LYS A 978 33.02 -14.14 -7.07
C LYS A 978 33.64 -13.45 -8.29
N ILE A 979 34.86 -13.83 -8.63
CA ILE A 979 35.57 -13.31 -9.80
C ILE A 979 35.08 -14.09 -11.03
N ARG A 980 34.32 -13.41 -11.90
CA ARG A 980 33.82 -14.02 -13.14
C ARG A 980 34.93 -14.21 -14.18
N LYS A 981 35.48 -15.42 -14.30
CA LYS A 981 36.62 -15.72 -15.19
C LYS A 981 36.66 -17.18 -15.63
N ARG A 982 36.91 -17.40 -16.93
CA ARG A 982 37.23 -18.72 -17.49
C ARG A 982 38.67 -19.10 -17.18
N LEU A 983 38.90 -19.99 -16.23
CA LEU A 983 40.24 -20.52 -15.95
C LEU A 983 40.53 -21.79 -16.73
N TYR A 984 39.57 -22.71 -16.81
CA TYR A 984 39.72 -23.93 -17.58
C TYR A 984 39.41 -23.66 -19.06
N LYS A 985 40.41 -23.87 -19.92
CA LYS A 985 40.34 -23.54 -21.36
C LYS A 985 40.26 -24.74 -22.28
N GLU A 986 40.44 -25.94 -21.74
CA GLU A 986 40.35 -27.15 -22.52
C GLU A 986 38.87 -27.52 -22.77
N ASN A 987 38.64 -28.31 -23.83
CA ASN A 987 37.29 -28.79 -24.17
C ASN A 987 37.16 -30.24 -23.72
N LEU A 988 36.36 -30.48 -22.67
CA LEU A 988 36.09 -31.82 -22.13
C LEU A 988 35.35 -32.72 -23.11
N LEU A 989 34.71 -32.14 -24.13
CA LEU A 989 33.95 -32.84 -25.17
C LEU A 989 34.69 -32.86 -26.52
N ALA A 990 35.98 -32.50 -26.55
CA ALA A 990 36.74 -32.35 -27.79
C ALA A 990 36.67 -33.60 -28.70
N GLN A 991 36.65 -34.78 -28.10
CA GLN A 991 36.69 -36.05 -28.84
C GLN A 991 35.30 -36.67 -29.07
N HIS A 992 34.22 -36.06 -28.58
CA HIS A 992 32.83 -36.56 -28.71
C HIS A 992 32.46 -36.87 -30.17
N SER A 993 32.83 -35.96 -31.09
CA SER A 993 32.47 -36.10 -32.51
C SER A 993 33.33 -37.10 -33.28
N THR A 994 34.48 -37.52 -32.73
CA THR A 994 35.49 -38.34 -33.42
C THR A 994 35.69 -39.73 -32.80
N ASP A 995 35.32 -39.93 -31.53
CA ASP A 995 35.50 -41.17 -30.78
C ASP A 995 34.17 -41.63 -30.16
N LYS A 996 33.71 -42.84 -30.51
CA LYS A 996 32.48 -43.42 -29.96
C LYS A 996 32.62 -43.80 -28.48
N GLU A 997 33.84 -43.96 -27.98
CA GLU A 997 34.17 -44.25 -26.58
C GLU A 997 34.73 -43.01 -25.86
N TRP A 998 34.47 -41.79 -26.36
CA TRP A 998 35.01 -40.54 -25.81
C TRP A 998 34.79 -40.41 -24.29
N TYR A 999 33.66 -40.89 -23.78
CA TYR A 999 33.29 -40.82 -22.36
C TYR A 999 34.23 -41.65 -21.48
N ASN A 1000 34.95 -42.64 -22.03
CA ASN A 1000 35.96 -43.45 -21.32
C ASN A 1000 37.32 -42.76 -21.15
N GLN A 1001 37.56 -41.64 -21.83
CA GLN A 1001 38.85 -40.96 -21.78
C GLN A 1001 39.08 -40.28 -20.43
N VAL A 1002 40.24 -40.52 -19.83
CA VAL A 1002 40.62 -39.90 -18.55
C VAL A 1002 41.36 -38.60 -18.83
N VAL A 1003 40.72 -37.46 -18.54
CA VAL A 1003 41.30 -36.12 -18.72
C VAL A 1003 41.62 -35.43 -17.40
N ILE A 1004 41.59 -36.16 -16.28
CA ILE A 1004 41.78 -35.66 -14.92
C ILE A 1004 43.07 -34.83 -14.73
N ASP A 1005 44.16 -35.14 -15.44
CA ASP A 1005 45.43 -34.43 -15.30
C ASP A 1005 45.39 -32.97 -15.81
N SER A 1006 44.37 -32.59 -16.60
CA SER A 1006 44.21 -31.22 -17.12
C SER A 1006 43.98 -30.16 -16.03
N ILE A 1007 43.67 -30.57 -14.79
CA ILE A 1007 43.49 -29.66 -13.64
C ILE A 1007 44.80 -29.18 -13.05
N GLN A 1008 45.94 -29.85 -13.30
CA GLN A 1008 47.22 -29.51 -12.65
C GLN A 1008 47.67 -28.05 -12.85
N PRO A 1009 47.56 -27.45 -14.05
CA PRO A 1009 47.90 -26.04 -14.25
C PRO A 1009 47.02 -25.07 -13.44
N LEU A 1010 45.85 -25.52 -12.96
CA LEU A 1010 44.92 -24.73 -12.16
C LEU A 1010 45.18 -24.79 -10.67
N ILE A 1011 45.99 -25.74 -10.18
CA ILE A 1011 46.27 -25.91 -8.74
C ILE A 1011 46.92 -24.65 -8.15
N ILE A 1012 47.86 -24.04 -8.87
CA ILE A 1012 48.53 -22.81 -8.43
C ILE A 1012 48.18 -21.69 -9.39
N GLN A 1013 47.69 -20.57 -8.87
CA GLN A 1013 47.37 -19.37 -9.64
C GLN A 1013 48.00 -18.13 -9.03
N ASN A 1014 48.48 -17.22 -9.86
CA ASN A 1014 48.82 -15.87 -9.42
C ASN A 1014 47.61 -14.98 -9.65
N LEU A 1015 47.02 -14.51 -8.56
CA LEU A 1015 45.85 -13.63 -8.58
C LEU A 1015 46.28 -12.31 -7.96
N GLU A 1016 46.14 -11.23 -8.72
CA GLU A 1016 46.70 -9.92 -8.38
C GLU A 1016 48.22 -9.98 -8.16
N ALA A 1017 48.70 -9.75 -6.93
CA ALA A 1017 50.10 -9.73 -6.55
C ALA A 1017 50.56 -10.96 -5.74
N ASP A 1018 49.64 -11.86 -5.39
CA ASP A 1018 49.91 -13.01 -4.51
C ASP A 1018 49.72 -14.35 -5.24
N THR A 1019 50.36 -15.38 -4.69
CA THR A 1019 50.21 -16.77 -5.17
C THR A 1019 49.16 -17.50 -4.33
N TYR A 1020 48.25 -18.17 -5.01
CA TYR A 1020 47.14 -18.92 -4.43
C TYR A 1020 47.19 -20.40 -4.82
N VAL A 1021 46.69 -21.25 -3.93
CA VAL A 1021 46.57 -22.70 -4.09
C VAL A 1021 45.09 -23.07 -4.07
N MET A 1022 44.64 -23.86 -5.06
CA MET A 1022 43.26 -24.32 -5.17
C MET A 1022 42.93 -25.21 -3.97
N VAL A 1023 41.78 -25.00 -3.34
CA VAL A 1023 41.31 -25.81 -2.20
C VAL A 1023 40.01 -26.56 -2.51
N ASN A 1024 39.29 -26.14 -3.56
CA ASN A 1024 38.12 -26.83 -4.10
C ASN A 1024 37.88 -26.37 -5.54
N GLY A 1025 37.32 -27.22 -6.39
CA GLY A 1025 36.99 -26.84 -7.77
C GLY A 1025 35.95 -27.74 -8.42
N ASP A 1026 35.25 -27.21 -9.41
CA ASP A 1026 34.31 -27.92 -10.27
C ASP A 1026 34.38 -27.35 -11.68
N ILE A 1027 34.36 -28.23 -12.67
CA ILE A 1027 34.24 -27.90 -14.09
C ILE A 1027 33.15 -28.79 -14.65
N SER A 1028 32.22 -28.21 -15.40
CA SER A 1028 31.27 -28.98 -16.16
C SER A 1028 31.09 -28.44 -17.57
N GLN A 1029 30.90 -29.36 -18.52
CA GLN A 1029 30.65 -29.04 -19.90
C GLN A 1029 29.59 -30.00 -20.46
N LYS A 1030 28.60 -29.43 -21.13
CA LYS A 1030 27.50 -30.15 -21.79
C LYS A 1030 27.46 -29.83 -23.28
N LEU A 1031 26.84 -30.69 -24.09
CA LEU A 1031 26.69 -30.43 -25.52
C LEU A 1031 25.56 -29.43 -25.79
N ASP A 1032 24.45 -29.56 -25.05
CA ASP A 1032 23.25 -28.76 -25.11
C ASP A 1032 22.47 -28.83 -23.78
N GLU A 1033 21.26 -28.27 -23.73
CA GLU A 1033 20.39 -28.28 -22.54
C GLU A 1033 19.71 -29.63 -22.25
N SER A 1034 19.78 -30.62 -23.16
CA SER A 1034 19.09 -31.91 -22.99
C SER A 1034 19.70 -32.80 -21.91
N TYR A 1035 20.83 -32.38 -21.32
CA TYR A 1035 21.63 -33.15 -20.36
C TYR A 1035 22.13 -34.50 -20.88
N ASN A 1036 22.04 -34.76 -22.18
CA ASN A 1036 22.29 -36.07 -22.77
C ASN A 1036 23.78 -36.41 -22.92
N VAL A 1037 24.62 -35.39 -23.09
CA VAL A 1037 26.07 -35.50 -23.25
C VAL A 1037 26.73 -34.50 -22.32
N ARG A 1038 27.45 -34.99 -21.31
CA ARG A 1038 28.11 -34.15 -20.31
C ARG A 1038 29.41 -34.78 -19.82
N SER A 1039 30.38 -33.93 -19.52
CA SER A 1039 31.61 -34.29 -18.83
C SER A 1039 31.89 -33.28 -17.73
N SER A 1040 32.26 -33.77 -16.54
CA SER A 1040 32.57 -32.92 -15.39
C SER A 1040 33.84 -33.38 -14.67
N LEU A 1041 34.59 -32.44 -14.11
CA LEU A 1041 35.73 -32.65 -13.24
C LEU A 1041 35.46 -31.98 -11.88
N MET A 1042 35.36 -32.76 -10.83
CA MET A 1042 35.15 -32.31 -9.44
C MET A 1042 36.46 -32.46 -8.68
N VAL A 1043 36.99 -31.38 -8.12
CA VAL A 1043 38.25 -31.34 -7.38
C VAL A 1043 37.98 -31.07 -5.90
N ASP A 1044 38.17 -32.11 -5.09
CA ASP A 1044 38.12 -32.04 -3.62
C ASP A 1044 39.54 -31.99 -3.06
N ALA A 1045 39.85 -31.04 -2.18
CA ALA A 1045 41.10 -31.07 -1.41
C ALA A 1045 40.80 -31.33 0.07
N PHE A 1046 41.61 -32.19 0.69
CA PHE A 1046 41.58 -32.45 2.13
C PHE A 1046 43.01 -32.62 2.66
N PHE A 1047 43.21 -32.32 3.94
CA PHE A 1047 44.49 -32.51 4.59
C PHE A 1047 44.66 -33.97 4.99
N ILE A 1048 45.87 -34.51 4.83
CA ILE A 1048 46.29 -35.78 5.43
C ILE A 1048 47.39 -35.51 6.47
N ARG A 1049 47.34 -36.18 7.62
CA ARG A 1049 48.44 -36.16 8.58
C ARG A 1049 49.60 -36.99 8.04
N LYS A 1050 50.80 -36.39 7.98
CA LYS A 1050 52.00 -37.08 7.50
C LYS A 1050 52.39 -38.21 8.46
N ASN A 1051 52.56 -39.41 7.91
CA ASN A 1051 52.96 -40.64 8.58
C ASN A 1051 53.92 -41.45 7.68
N ASP A 1052 54.37 -42.62 8.13
CA ASP A 1052 55.27 -43.48 7.35
C ASP A 1052 54.70 -43.87 5.96
N ASN A 1053 53.38 -43.99 5.85
CA ASN A 1053 52.68 -44.29 4.59
C ASN A 1053 52.73 -43.15 3.57
N THR A 1054 53.02 -41.91 4.00
CA THR A 1054 52.97 -40.72 3.13
C THR A 1054 54.03 -40.78 2.03
N HIS A 1055 55.21 -41.37 2.30
CA HIS A 1055 56.25 -41.54 1.29
C HIS A 1055 55.81 -42.52 0.19
N TYR A 1056 55.11 -43.59 0.55
CA TYR A 1056 54.63 -44.61 -0.40
C TYR A 1056 53.47 -44.11 -1.25
N LEU A 1057 52.66 -43.17 -0.72
CA LEU A 1057 51.53 -42.58 -1.42
C LEU A 1057 51.93 -41.95 -2.77
N LYS A 1058 53.07 -41.25 -2.82
CA LYS A 1058 53.57 -40.59 -4.05
C LYS A 1058 53.77 -41.55 -5.21
N ALA A 1059 54.27 -42.75 -4.94
CA ALA A 1059 54.53 -43.75 -5.97
C ALA A 1059 53.21 -44.27 -6.57
N ILE A 1060 52.20 -44.48 -5.71
CA ILE A 1060 50.91 -45.06 -6.12
C ILE A 1060 50.06 -44.07 -6.91
N ILE A 1061 49.94 -42.83 -6.45
CA ILE A 1061 49.01 -41.86 -7.05
C ILE A 1061 49.46 -41.38 -8.44
N LYS A 1062 50.76 -41.51 -8.77
CA LYS A 1062 51.33 -41.02 -10.03
C LYS A 1062 50.82 -41.79 -11.25
N GLU A 1063 50.60 -43.10 -11.12
CA GLU A 1063 50.34 -44.00 -12.26
C GLU A 1063 48.94 -44.64 -12.24
N ARG A 1064 48.14 -44.41 -11.18
CA ARG A 1064 46.89 -45.16 -10.95
C ARG A 1064 45.64 -44.29 -11.08
N VAL A 1065 44.65 -44.80 -11.81
CA VAL A 1065 43.27 -44.29 -11.84
C VAL A 1065 42.41 -45.21 -10.97
N PHE A 1066 41.58 -44.61 -10.12
CA PHE A 1066 40.72 -45.28 -9.16
C PHE A 1066 39.26 -45.21 -9.61
N GLU A 1067 38.46 -46.16 -9.13
CA GLU A 1067 37.00 -46.17 -9.25
C GLU A 1067 36.36 -45.37 -8.10
N TRP A 1068 35.17 -44.82 -8.35
CA TRP A 1068 34.40 -44.03 -7.37
C TRP A 1068 33.95 -44.83 -6.15
N THR A 1069 34.03 -46.16 -6.16
CA THR A 1069 33.78 -46.98 -4.96
C THR A 1069 34.74 -46.65 -3.80
N ASN A 1070 35.84 -45.93 -4.07
CA ASN A 1070 36.77 -45.42 -3.06
C ASN A 1070 36.55 -43.94 -2.73
N ASP A 1071 35.38 -43.38 -3.04
CA ASP A 1071 35.01 -41.99 -2.71
C ASP A 1071 34.60 -41.86 -1.23
N MET A 1072 34.89 -40.70 -0.63
CA MET A 1072 34.51 -40.37 0.75
C MET A 1072 34.16 -38.89 0.85
N GLU A 1073 33.10 -38.53 1.57
CA GLU A 1073 32.76 -37.11 1.75
C GLU A 1073 33.48 -36.56 2.98
N ILE A 1074 34.54 -35.76 2.78
CA ILE A 1074 35.35 -35.16 3.87
C ILE A 1074 35.15 -33.63 3.83
N ARG A 1075 34.10 -33.13 4.48
CA ARG A 1075 33.79 -31.69 4.55
C ARG A 1075 33.07 -31.33 5.84
N ASP A 1076 33.36 -30.15 6.37
CA ASP A 1076 32.55 -29.52 7.41
C ASP A 1076 31.26 -28.96 6.81
N ASN A 1077 30.17 -28.97 7.57
CA ASN A 1077 28.91 -28.33 7.19
C ASN A 1077 28.59 -27.20 8.18
N LEU A 1078 28.54 -25.97 7.69
CA LEU A 1078 28.18 -24.77 8.45
C LEU A 1078 26.75 -24.38 8.08
N ARG A 1079 25.81 -24.82 8.90
CA ARG A 1079 24.39 -24.46 8.83
C ARG A 1079 24.02 -23.67 10.07
N HIS A 1080 23.10 -22.71 9.92
CA HIS A 1080 22.63 -21.87 11.02
C HIS A 1080 23.73 -20.99 11.67
N VAL A 1081 24.82 -20.75 10.95
CA VAL A 1081 25.91 -19.83 11.33
C VAL A 1081 25.79 -18.59 10.46
N TYR A 1082 25.84 -17.39 11.05
CA TYR A 1082 25.90 -16.18 10.23
C TYR A 1082 27.28 -16.03 9.59
N PHE A 1083 27.37 -15.48 8.38
CA PHE A 1083 28.65 -15.30 7.70
C PHE A 1083 29.63 -14.46 8.54
N GLY A 1084 29.14 -13.45 9.25
CA GLY A 1084 29.95 -12.65 10.17
C GLY A 1084 30.51 -13.41 11.39
N GLU A 1085 30.01 -14.60 11.71
CA GLU A 1085 30.43 -15.41 12.88
C GLU A 1085 31.62 -16.32 12.60
N LEU A 1086 32.00 -16.47 11.33
CA LEU A 1086 33.04 -17.40 10.92
C LEU A 1086 34.34 -17.17 11.70
N TYR A 1087 34.82 -18.27 12.31
CA TYR A 1087 36.11 -18.44 12.99
C TYR A 1087 36.23 -17.93 14.43
N TRP A 1088 35.18 -17.37 15.03
CA TRP A 1088 35.24 -16.91 16.42
C TRP A 1088 34.05 -17.29 17.30
N ALA A 1089 32.86 -17.47 16.72
CA ALA A 1089 31.66 -17.81 17.49
C ALA A 1089 31.65 -19.28 17.94
N ASP A 1090 30.88 -19.57 18.99
CA ASP A 1090 30.64 -20.94 19.47
C ASP A 1090 29.60 -21.72 18.65
N THR A 1091 28.92 -21.05 17.69
CA THR A 1091 28.16 -21.68 16.60
C THR A 1091 29.06 -22.48 15.65
N MET A 1092 30.37 -22.25 15.68
CA MET A 1092 31.34 -22.92 14.81
C MET A 1092 31.69 -24.34 15.32
N PRO A 1093 31.45 -25.41 14.54
CA PRO A 1093 31.83 -26.77 14.91
C PRO A 1093 33.34 -26.92 15.13
N THR A 1094 33.74 -27.95 15.87
CA THR A 1094 35.13 -28.43 15.84
C THR A 1094 35.19 -29.58 14.85
N ALA A 1095 36.15 -29.56 13.92
CA ALA A 1095 36.26 -30.62 12.92
C ALA A 1095 36.73 -31.91 13.59
N ARG A 1096 36.16 -33.05 13.18
CA ARG A 1096 36.64 -34.37 13.61
C ARG A 1096 37.57 -34.94 12.54
N PRO A 1097 38.68 -35.56 12.92
CA PRO A 1097 39.48 -36.31 11.96
C PRO A 1097 38.67 -37.48 11.39
N TYR A 1098 38.82 -37.74 10.10
CA TYR A 1098 38.25 -38.90 9.42
C TYR A 1098 39.35 -39.90 9.08
N ASP A 1099 39.10 -41.18 9.34
CA ASP A 1099 39.97 -42.25 8.85
C ASP A 1099 39.77 -42.43 7.35
N PHE A 1100 40.86 -42.33 6.61
CA PHE A 1100 40.88 -42.44 5.16
C PHE A 1100 41.89 -43.49 4.72
N SER A 1101 41.44 -44.40 3.85
CA SER A 1101 42.27 -45.49 3.36
C SER A 1101 42.37 -45.49 1.83
N ILE A 1102 43.58 -45.57 1.28
CA ILE A 1102 43.82 -45.70 -0.17
C ILE A 1102 44.32 -47.12 -0.49
N PRO A 1103 43.73 -47.84 -1.46
CA PRO A 1103 44.21 -49.16 -1.87
C PRO A 1103 45.68 -49.11 -2.31
N ASN A 1104 46.54 -49.90 -1.66
CA ASN A 1104 47.97 -49.91 -1.97
C ASN A 1104 48.28 -50.68 -3.27
N GLY A 1105 47.34 -51.53 -3.72
CA GLY A 1105 47.45 -52.34 -4.93
C GLY A 1105 47.87 -53.79 -4.73
N GLU A 1106 48.21 -54.18 -3.51
CA GLU A 1106 48.43 -55.57 -3.13
C GLU A 1106 47.08 -56.24 -2.89
N ILE A 1107 46.88 -57.38 -3.53
CA ILE A 1107 45.69 -58.21 -3.41
C ILE A 1107 46.16 -59.59 -2.97
N GLU A 1108 45.59 -60.07 -1.86
CA GLU A 1108 45.78 -61.43 -1.39
C GLU A 1108 44.44 -62.16 -1.50
N VAL A 1109 44.44 -63.32 -2.16
CA VAL A 1109 43.25 -64.16 -2.25
C VAL A 1109 43.30 -65.15 -1.10
N VAL A 1110 42.38 -65.02 -0.15
CA VAL A 1110 42.25 -65.92 0.99
C VAL A 1110 40.97 -66.75 0.87
N GLN A 1111 40.99 -67.94 1.44
CA GLN A 1111 39.79 -68.77 1.54
C GLN A 1111 38.98 -68.34 2.75
N HIS A 1112 37.77 -67.83 2.53
CA HIS A 1112 36.87 -67.33 3.55
C HIS A 1112 35.57 -68.14 3.57
N ILE A 1113 35.04 -68.43 4.75
CA ILE A 1113 33.74 -69.11 4.87
C ILE A 1113 32.68 -68.02 4.99
N VAL A 1114 31.71 -68.01 4.07
CA VAL A 1114 30.64 -67.01 4.08
C VAL A 1114 29.77 -67.17 5.32
N GLU A 1115 29.70 -66.16 6.16
CA GLU A 1115 28.87 -66.11 7.35
C GLU A 1115 27.46 -65.58 7.04
N ILE A 1116 26.47 -65.93 7.88
CA ILE A 1116 25.06 -65.55 7.64
C ILE A 1116 24.86 -64.03 7.64
N GLU A 1117 25.68 -63.31 8.42
CA GLU A 1117 25.67 -61.86 8.54
C GLU A 1117 26.16 -61.18 7.25
N GLU A 1118 27.08 -61.81 6.52
CA GLU A 1118 27.62 -61.28 5.26
C GLU A 1118 26.60 -61.41 4.12
N ALA A 1119 25.78 -62.46 4.13
CA ALA A 1119 24.65 -62.58 3.23
C ALA A 1119 23.50 -61.62 3.58
N MET A 1120 23.26 -61.35 4.87
CA MET A 1120 22.33 -60.30 5.31
C MET A 1120 22.75 -58.90 4.85
N LEU A 1121 24.05 -58.64 4.78
CA LEU A 1121 24.64 -57.41 4.26
C LEU A 1121 24.70 -57.35 2.72
N GLY A 1122 24.27 -58.42 2.03
CA GLY A 1122 24.27 -58.51 0.57
C GLY A 1122 25.66 -58.62 -0.06
N ILE A 1123 26.67 -58.98 0.73
CA ILE A 1123 28.07 -59.16 0.27
C ILE A 1123 28.21 -60.48 -0.50
N TYR A 1124 27.44 -61.49 -0.07
CA TYR A 1124 27.33 -62.80 -0.71
C TYR A 1124 25.86 -63.22 -0.78
N ASP A 1125 25.52 -64.15 -1.67
CA ASP A 1125 24.15 -64.67 -1.73
C ASP A 1125 23.87 -65.61 -0.55
N PHE A 1126 22.62 -65.63 -0.05
CA PHE A 1126 22.24 -66.45 1.13
C PHE A 1126 22.47 -67.95 0.94
N ASP A 1127 22.52 -68.45 -0.30
CA ASP A 1127 22.84 -69.84 -0.62
C ASP A 1127 24.34 -70.16 -0.52
N GLN A 1128 25.19 -69.14 -0.42
CA GLN A 1128 26.64 -69.27 -0.23
C GLN A 1128 27.05 -69.37 1.24
N VAL A 1129 26.14 -69.12 2.18
CA VAL A 1129 26.41 -69.21 3.63
C VAL A 1129 26.91 -70.61 4.01
N GLY A 1130 28.08 -70.66 4.66
CA GLY A 1130 28.80 -71.88 5.03
C GLY A 1130 29.69 -72.46 3.92
N GLN A 1131 29.75 -71.86 2.73
CA GLN A 1131 30.67 -72.25 1.65
C GLN A 1131 32.01 -71.51 1.78
N ILE A 1132 33.09 -72.17 1.38
CA ILE A 1132 34.41 -71.54 1.23
C ILE A 1132 34.45 -70.82 -0.11
N VAL A 1133 34.64 -69.50 -0.08
CA VAL A 1133 34.82 -68.65 -1.26
C VAL A 1133 36.21 -68.03 -1.25
N ASP A 1134 36.74 -67.79 -2.44
CA ASP A 1134 37.97 -67.02 -2.61
C ASP A 1134 37.63 -65.54 -2.41
N GLN A 1135 38.13 -64.94 -1.33
CA GLN A 1135 37.95 -63.54 -1.00
C GLN A 1135 39.23 -62.75 -1.32
N GLU A 1136 39.10 -61.71 -2.14
CA GLU A 1136 40.18 -60.76 -2.39
C GLU A 1136 40.32 -59.78 -1.22
N LEU A 1137 41.32 -59.99 -0.36
CA LEU A 1137 41.76 -58.98 0.60
C LEU A 1137 42.61 -57.93 -0.11
N ARG A 1138 42.16 -56.68 -0.04
CA ARG A 1138 42.89 -55.53 -0.59
C ARG A 1138 43.57 -54.78 0.54
N TYR A 1139 44.89 -54.62 0.44
CA TYR A 1139 45.63 -53.85 1.41
C TYR A 1139 45.49 -52.34 1.15
N HIS A 1140 45.48 -51.55 2.22
CA HIS A 1140 45.26 -50.10 2.16
C HIS A 1140 46.31 -49.35 2.99
N TYR A 1141 46.67 -48.15 2.53
CA TYR A 1141 47.36 -47.17 3.34
C TYR A 1141 46.36 -46.27 4.04
N ASN A 1142 46.45 -46.21 5.37
CA ASN A 1142 45.56 -45.41 6.20
C ASN A 1142 46.18 -44.06 6.55
N PHE A 1143 45.34 -43.03 6.57
CA PHE A 1143 45.66 -41.65 6.89
C PHE A 1143 44.54 -41.07 7.76
N GLU A 1144 44.91 -40.26 8.74
CA GLU A 1144 43.99 -39.36 9.41
C GLU A 1144 43.81 -38.12 8.52
N THR A 1145 42.56 -37.73 8.25
CA THR A 1145 42.24 -36.61 7.36
C THR A 1145 41.45 -35.50 8.05
N LEU A 1146 41.68 -34.26 7.60
CA LEU A 1146 40.96 -33.07 8.06
C LEU A 1146 40.41 -32.29 6.86
N PRO A 1147 39.25 -31.63 7.00
CA PRO A 1147 38.69 -30.81 5.93
C PRO A 1147 39.55 -29.57 5.67
N VAL A 1148 39.72 -29.22 4.40
CA VAL A 1148 40.37 -27.95 3.98
C VAL A 1148 39.35 -26.84 3.83
N VAL A 1149 38.13 -27.20 3.43
CA VAL A 1149 37.00 -26.28 3.28
C VAL A 1149 35.79 -26.75 4.08
N ALA A 1150 34.96 -25.79 4.47
CA ALA A 1150 33.66 -26.00 5.05
C ALA A 1150 32.57 -25.53 4.07
N TYR A 1151 31.51 -26.32 3.90
CA TYR A 1151 30.35 -25.95 3.12
C TYR A 1151 29.43 -25.07 3.97
N PHE A 1152 29.37 -23.79 3.64
CA PHE A 1152 28.46 -22.82 4.24
C PHE A 1152 27.14 -22.84 3.50
N LEU A 1153 26.05 -23.00 4.25
CA LEU A 1153 24.69 -22.98 3.73
C LEU A 1153 23.78 -22.18 4.67
N TRP A 1154 23.34 -21.03 4.17
CA TRP A 1154 22.24 -20.26 4.73
C TRP A 1154 21.03 -20.32 3.78
N GLU A 1155 19.97 -20.99 4.21
CA GLU A 1155 18.70 -21.01 3.48
C GLU A 1155 17.88 -19.79 3.88
N SER A 1156 17.34 -19.06 2.90
CA SER A 1156 16.43 -17.96 3.16
C SER A 1156 15.37 -17.87 2.05
N PRO A 1157 14.08 -17.71 2.39
CA PRO A 1157 13.02 -17.45 1.43
C PRO A 1157 12.87 -15.96 1.07
N SER A 1158 13.72 -15.08 1.62
CA SER A 1158 13.64 -13.63 1.41
C SER A 1158 14.37 -13.21 0.12
N ASP A 1159 13.73 -12.33 -0.65
CA ASP A 1159 14.36 -11.65 -1.80
C ASP A 1159 15.31 -10.51 -1.36
N ILE A 1160 15.15 -10.00 -0.13
CA ILE A 1160 15.95 -8.89 0.44
C ILE A 1160 17.19 -9.44 1.13
N PHE A 1161 17.04 -10.54 1.87
CA PHE A 1161 18.13 -11.29 2.51
C PHE A 1161 18.27 -12.65 1.82
N PRO A 1162 18.84 -12.70 0.61
CA PRO A 1162 18.91 -13.94 -0.16
C PRO A 1162 19.75 -15.00 0.58
N GLY A 1163 19.36 -16.26 0.41
CA GLY A 1163 20.16 -17.39 0.87
C GLY A 1163 21.53 -17.42 0.20
N GLN A 1164 22.50 -18.05 0.86
CA GLN A 1164 23.86 -18.16 0.34
C GLN A 1164 24.39 -19.58 0.55
N SER A 1165 25.08 -20.10 -0.46
CA SER A 1165 25.89 -21.31 -0.30
C SER A 1165 27.22 -21.20 -1.05
N ASP A 1166 28.30 -21.56 -0.36
CA ASP A 1166 29.62 -21.69 -0.95
C ASP A 1166 30.55 -22.49 -0.02
N TYR A 1167 31.77 -22.73 -0.47
CA TYR A 1167 32.85 -23.24 0.36
C TYR A 1167 33.67 -22.08 0.91
N PHE A 1168 34.12 -22.22 2.15
CA PHE A 1168 35.07 -21.32 2.80
C PHE A 1168 36.17 -22.13 3.48
N PRO A 1169 37.31 -21.54 3.87
CA PRO A 1169 38.33 -22.22 4.66
C PRO A 1169 37.73 -22.96 5.87
N SER A 1170 38.23 -24.18 6.14
CA SER A 1170 37.74 -25.00 7.26
C SER A 1170 37.86 -24.30 8.60
N VAL A 1171 37.04 -24.74 9.56
CA VAL A 1171 36.89 -24.03 10.84
C VAL A 1171 38.21 -23.97 11.61
N ASP A 1172 38.90 -25.09 11.72
CA ASP A 1172 40.14 -25.20 12.49
C ASP A 1172 41.27 -24.39 11.85
N MET A 1173 41.37 -24.44 10.52
CA MET A 1173 42.32 -23.60 9.77
C MET A 1173 42.05 -22.12 9.99
N GLY A 1174 40.78 -21.71 9.92
CA GLY A 1174 40.40 -20.33 10.15
C GLY A 1174 40.68 -19.84 11.58
N LYS A 1175 40.37 -20.66 12.60
CA LYS A 1175 40.66 -20.37 14.00
C LYS A 1175 42.18 -20.23 14.26
N GLN A 1176 43.00 -21.16 13.78
CA GLN A 1176 44.45 -21.14 14.00
C GLN A 1176 45.17 -20.00 13.25
N LEU A 1177 44.73 -19.69 12.04
CA LEU A 1177 45.29 -18.60 11.24
C LEU A 1177 44.71 -17.22 11.59
N PHE A 1178 43.78 -17.16 12.55
CA PHE A 1178 43.07 -15.93 12.94
C PHE A 1178 42.38 -15.25 11.76
N LEU A 1179 41.75 -16.05 10.88
CA LEU A 1179 41.01 -15.55 9.75
C LEU A 1179 39.75 -14.79 10.21
N LYS A 1180 39.31 -13.84 9.38
CA LYS A 1180 38.18 -12.95 9.69
C LYS A 1180 37.23 -12.89 8.51
N ALA A 1181 35.93 -13.04 8.76
CA ALA A 1181 34.92 -12.76 7.75
C ALA A 1181 34.72 -11.25 7.58
N ASN A 1182 34.51 -10.82 6.34
CA ASN A 1182 34.07 -9.47 6.01
C ASN A 1182 32.74 -9.53 5.23
N PRO A 1183 31.58 -9.36 5.91
CA PRO A 1183 30.27 -9.44 5.27
C PRO A 1183 30.07 -8.46 4.10
N LEU A 1184 30.61 -7.23 4.20
CA LEU A 1184 30.44 -6.19 3.17
C LEU A 1184 31.01 -6.58 1.81
N THR A 1185 32.05 -7.41 1.80
CA THR A 1185 32.70 -7.89 0.57
C THR A 1185 32.50 -9.39 0.35
N CYS A 1186 31.93 -10.10 1.34
CA CYS A 1186 31.91 -11.56 1.44
C CYS A 1186 33.30 -12.19 1.20
N GLN A 1187 34.34 -11.57 1.79
CA GLN A 1187 35.72 -12.03 1.68
C GLN A 1187 36.18 -12.61 3.02
N ILE A 1188 37.11 -13.57 2.96
CA ILE A 1188 37.86 -14.04 4.12
C ILE A 1188 39.22 -13.34 4.14
N LEU A 1189 39.51 -12.69 5.25
CA LEU A 1189 40.71 -11.90 5.48
C LEU A 1189 41.64 -12.61 6.45
N ASP A 1190 42.94 -12.31 6.33
CA ASP A 1190 43.94 -12.71 7.30
C ASP A 1190 43.96 -11.80 8.55
N ALA A 1191 44.90 -12.07 9.46
CA ALA A 1191 45.07 -11.29 10.68
C ALA A 1191 45.32 -9.80 10.41
N ASP A 1192 45.98 -9.47 9.29
CA ASP A 1192 46.34 -8.12 8.83
C ASP A 1192 45.26 -7.48 7.94
N LEU A 1193 44.07 -8.07 7.87
CA LEU A 1193 42.92 -7.61 7.08
C LEU A 1193 43.13 -7.64 5.55
N LYS A 1194 44.07 -8.46 5.06
CA LYS A 1194 44.24 -8.70 3.62
C LYS A 1194 43.43 -9.91 3.18
N ALA A 1195 42.82 -9.84 1.99
CA ALA A 1195 42.12 -10.97 1.42
C ALA A 1195 43.06 -12.17 1.27
N CYS A 1196 42.61 -13.35 1.72
CA CYS A 1196 43.39 -14.58 1.65
C CYS A 1196 42.64 -15.73 0.99
N TYR A 1197 41.37 -15.54 0.64
CA TYR A 1197 40.53 -16.52 -0.02
C TYR A 1197 39.87 -15.91 -1.24
N GLN A 1198 39.88 -16.62 -2.37
CA GLN A 1198 39.29 -16.15 -3.63
C GLN A 1198 38.40 -17.22 -4.23
N SER A 1199 37.19 -16.83 -4.65
CA SER A 1199 36.27 -17.69 -5.41
C SER A 1199 36.17 -17.16 -6.83
N ILE A 1200 36.39 -18.04 -7.80
CA ILE A 1200 36.40 -17.76 -9.23
C ILE A 1200 35.31 -18.61 -9.88
N ASP A 1201 34.35 -17.97 -10.52
CA ASP A 1201 33.24 -18.65 -11.17
C ASP A 1201 33.07 -18.22 -12.62
N LEU A 1202 32.35 -19.03 -13.40
CA LEU A 1202 31.85 -18.65 -14.71
C LEU A 1202 30.72 -19.61 -15.08
N GLU A 1203 29.59 -19.05 -15.52
CA GLU A 1203 28.49 -19.82 -16.10
C GLU A 1203 28.25 -19.30 -17.54
N GLU A 1204 28.46 -20.18 -18.51
CA GLU A 1204 28.14 -20.02 -19.93
C GLU A 1204 27.11 -21.08 -20.34
N GLU A 1205 26.43 -20.91 -21.48
CA GLU A 1205 25.31 -21.76 -21.94
C GLU A 1205 25.56 -23.27 -21.81
N HIS A 1206 26.80 -23.71 -22.05
CA HIS A 1206 27.20 -25.12 -22.11
C HIS A 1206 28.44 -25.43 -21.28
N PHE A 1207 28.90 -24.49 -20.46
CA PHE A 1207 30.11 -24.63 -19.67
C PHE A 1207 30.02 -23.85 -18.37
N ASP A 1208 30.45 -24.49 -17.29
CA ASP A 1208 30.51 -23.92 -15.97
C ASP A 1208 31.86 -24.26 -15.31
N ASN A 1209 32.46 -23.29 -14.64
CA ASN A 1209 33.58 -23.54 -13.74
C ASN A 1209 33.37 -22.83 -12.41
N THR A 1210 33.79 -23.47 -11.32
CA THR A 1210 33.89 -22.86 -9.99
C THR A 1210 35.20 -23.30 -9.36
N PHE A 1211 36.04 -22.37 -8.91
CA PHE A 1211 37.30 -22.66 -8.25
C PHE A 1211 37.48 -21.79 -7.02
N ASN A 1212 37.94 -22.41 -5.95
CA ASN A 1212 38.16 -21.76 -4.67
C ASN A 1212 39.64 -21.88 -4.31
N TYR A 1213 40.22 -20.77 -3.86
CA TYR A 1213 41.65 -20.60 -3.72
C TYR A 1213 42.01 -20.02 -2.35
N MET A 1214 43.05 -20.54 -1.71
CA MET A 1214 43.64 -20.00 -0.48
C MET A 1214 45.04 -19.45 -0.76
N ARG A 1215 45.41 -18.33 -0.13
CA ARG A 1215 46.74 -17.74 -0.29
C ARG A 1215 47.83 -18.71 0.19
N LYS A 1216 48.85 -18.91 -0.65
CA LYS A 1216 49.83 -19.99 -0.50
C LYS A 1216 50.62 -19.91 0.80
N ASP A 1217 51.05 -18.72 1.19
CA ASP A 1217 51.84 -18.46 2.42
C ASP A 1217 51.12 -18.95 3.68
N LEU A 1218 49.82 -18.70 3.76
CA LEU A 1218 48.99 -19.08 4.91
C LEU A 1218 48.65 -20.57 4.92
N LEU A 1219 48.32 -21.13 3.75
CA LEU A 1219 48.05 -22.57 3.62
C LEU A 1219 49.29 -23.40 3.97
N ASP A 1220 50.46 -23.02 3.45
CA ASP A 1220 51.73 -23.69 3.75
C ASP A 1220 52.08 -23.60 5.23
N LYS A 1221 51.88 -22.41 5.84
CA LYS A 1221 52.08 -22.23 7.28
C LYS A 1221 51.20 -23.18 8.10
N TYR A 1222 49.90 -23.23 7.80
CA TYR A 1222 48.98 -24.11 8.52
C TYR A 1222 49.35 -25.59 8.37
N MET A 1223 49.75 -26.01 7.16
CA MET A 1223 50.21 -27.38 6.93
C MET A 1223 51.49 -27.71 7.68
N LEU A 1224 52.45 -26.78 7.72
CA LEU A 1224 53.72 -26.94 8.43
C LEU A 1224 53.49 -27.06 9.94
N ASP A 1225 52.71 -26.15 10.52
CA ASP A 1225 52.45 -26.07 11.96
C ASP A 1225 51.74 -27.34 12.49
N ASN A 1226 51.02 -28.07 11.62
CA ASN A 1226 50.20 -29.24 11.99
C ASN A 1226 50.72 -30.58 11.43
N ASN A 1227 51.89 -30.59 10.78
CA ASN A 1227 52.46 -31.78 10.10
C ASN A 1227 51.47 -32.41 9.08
N LEU A 1228 50.87 -31.58 8.24
CA LEU A 1228 49.89 -31.96 7.21
C LEU A 1228 50.50 -31.92 5.80
N ALA A 1229 49.88 -32.65 4.88
CA ALA A 1229 50.01 -32.47 3.43
C ALA A 1229 48.62 -32.32 2.80
N LEU A 1230 48.54 -31.68 1.64
CA LEU A 1230 47.29 -31.47 0.93
C LEU A 1230 47.11 -32.54 -0.14
N LEU A 1231 46.07 -33.35 -0.02
CA LEU A 1231 45.72 -34.37 -0.99
C LEU A 1231 44.50 -33.91 -1.78
N TYR A 1232 44.66 -33.80 -3.10
CA TYR A 1232 43.56 -33.59 -4.03
C TYR A 1232 43.01 -34.92 -4.46
N ARG A 1233 41.70 -35.00 -4.52
CA ARG A 1233 40.94 -36.03 -5.20
C ARG A 1233 40.17 -35.39 -6.34
N VAL A 1234 40.45 -35.84 -7.55
CA VAL A 1234 39.78 -35.32 -8.75
C VAL A 1234 38.94 -36.42 -9.35
N LYS A 1235 37.63 -36.17 -9.41
CA LYS A 1235 36.62 -37.09 -9.91
C LYS A 1235 36.16 -36.62 -11.28
N GLN A 1236 36.20 -37.50 -12.26
CA GLN A 1236 35.62 -37.30 -13.57
C GLN A 1236 34.32 -38.09 -13.68
N HIS A 1237 33.27 -37.43 -14.19
CA HIS A 1237 32.03 -38.08 -14.59
C HIS A 1237 31.70 -37.67 -16.03
N SER A 1238 31.73 -38.64 -16.94
CA SER A 1238 31.39 -38.44 -18.35
C SER A 1238 30.29 -39.41 -18.77
N TYR A 1239 29.31 -38.94 -19.52
CA TYR A 1239 28.22 -39.78 -20.01
C TYR A 1239 27.59 -39.26 -21.31
N ASP A 1240 27.02 -40.19 -22.08
CA ASP A 1240 26.34 -40.00 -23.37
C ASP A 1240 25.11 -40.94 -23.40
N THR A 1241 23.92 -40.42 -23.67
CA THR A 1241 22.60 -41.06 -23.45
C THR A 1241 22.39 -42.51 -23.92
N ASP A 1242 23.25 -43.01 -24.81
CA ASP A 1242 23.17 -44.39 -25.32
C ASP A 1242 24.17 -45.36 -24.66
N ARG A 1243 25.03 -44.91 -23.71
CA ARG A 1243 26.15 -45.69 -23.17
C ARG A 1243 26.42 -45.45 -21.68
N MET A 1244 27.11 -46.42 -21.08
CA MET A 1244 27.42 -46.51 -19.64
C MET A 1244 28.07 -45.22 -19.11
N HIS A 1245 27.68 -44.77 -17.92
CA HIS A 1245 28.38 -43.70 -17.20
C HIS A 1245 29.82 -44.12 -16.92
N ASN A 1246 30.78 -43.28 -17.30
CA ASN A 1246 32.17 -43.48 -16.91
C ASN A 1246 32.52 -42.58 -15.74
N ARG A 1247 32.98 -43.19 -14.65
CA ARG A 1247 33.32 -42.55 -13.39
C ARG A 1247 34.76 -42.90 -13.05
N LYS A 1248 35.66 -41.92 -13.16
CA LYS A 1248 37.10 -42.11 -12.90
C LYS A 1248 37.57 -41.15 -11.84
N MET A 1249 38.60 -41.52 -11.12
CA MET A 1249 39.14 -40.70 -10.03
C MET A 1249 40.66 -40.81 -9.99
N LYS A 1250 41.35 -39.71 -9.65
CA LYS A 1250 42.81 -39.70 -9.43
C LYS A 1250 43.14 -38.83 -8.22
N TYR A 1251 44.24 -39.17 -7.54
CA TYR A 1251 44.75 -38.38 -6.44
C TYR A 1251 45.99 -37.58 -6.85
N PHE A 1252 46.14 -36.36 -6.34
CA PHE A 1252 47.35 -35.55 -6.48
C PHE A 1252 47.82 -35.08 -5.11
N LEU A 1253 49.11 -35.24 -4.82
CA LEU A 1253 49.67 -34.79 -3.56
C LEU A 1253 50.39 -33.46 -3.77
N TYR A 1254 50.00 -32.45 -3.00
CA TYR A 1254 50.70 -31.18 -2.88
C TYR A 1254 51.49 -31.14 -1.59
N GLU A 1255 52.80 -30.99 -1.74
CA GLU A 1255 53.74 -30.78 -0.64
C GLU A 1255 54.52 -29.50 -0.86
N GLN A 1256 54.83 -28.84 0.25
CA GLN A 1256 55.74 -27.71 0.29
C GLN A 1256 57.09 -28.12 -0.33
N GLN A 1257 57.58 -27.32 -1.28
CA GLN A 1257 58.96 -27.45 -1.78
C GLN A 1257 59.97 -26.90 -0.80
#